data_AF-A0A5P6NCM1-F1
#
_entry.id   AF-A0A5P6NCM1-F1
#
_cell.length_a   1.000
_cell.length_b   1.000
_cell.length_c   1.000
_cell.angle_alpha   90.00
_cell.angle_beta   90.00
_cell.angle_gamma   90.00
#
_symmetry.space_group_name_H-M   'P 1'
#
loop_
_entity.id
_entity.type
_entity.pdbx_description
1 polymer ?
#
loop_
_entity_poly.entity_id
_entity_poly.type
_entity_poly.pdbx_seq_one_letter_code
_entity_poly.pdbx_strand_id
1 'polypeptide(L)'
;MHRHIFAIAAIGQAIAFAPPVLPQVQTVSEGAELADLASLKAAAEAIDPLAEAAKSEGAWSVYLEALEAENGPAEEQAHALNRIGDSRYYQQDIAGALASSLEAEKRLIAAGATAGEAMAGTLANIATFYTGVGQPEKNVPLQERSLKIRTSLYGQDPERIAPADAKALGLGYLNYAAALYEANRFGDAAEYVDPAIKGLIRGGMTDTTLFVALSSGANIYIDAGRPLDALRLARQGIAMANKLLPEEHPFHGFAQGTLAKVLLQAGRYEEAEQPARSALDIMTERLGPTHRNTLVALHNLGVVQMRLGQYDEGIALMLARHERLMDISPAEAVNSLLSASNAAMEAGRDDDAMHFARRAAGLARELPGGDEKALRGLLTLSQRLDESGQPEAALDILDEIETRVNSSGSELPVEAAIQRGLSQVRAGQDEGWEHVARARARIVDRMILDATSFELDADLENYFESILLIAETAIISDRADDALNAFELASWGVNARARQLARLRHSQFDRPDLAVDIDKLRSGTARLRLLARERAAMLAAGRSEAIGKVEREIADLERSVADAEAALRTALPEFDTTRRPADVSIETVQAQMGPDEALLIAMPAKRGLLLMAVTPETVVMKAGLGGRPTIRPLVERLRLALDAGEGADTFPFDDAKTLHDLVLPADIAAALNGKDRVSLVTSDALSRLPFSALLSSVPDRQVRDFGKMDWLVRHHAFATVLSPSAVLGSQRDGGNAGRFLGIGDPGNSDEAFTGETRAALAAGEDLRSLPSLPASREEVRLAGEVSGASERIVLIGDDATEARLRLLAGTEYSVVLFATHGLMEGELGGLREPALVLTPGSGTGGATDDGVLHAGEIAELGLSTQIAILSACNTAAGRSHAAPAYTGLANAFLASGSERVMLSHWRVQDEAASQLTVEFVKRLRDGHAHAEALRLAQLSMLEDETDSGSANPARWASMVLIDGR
;
A
#
# COMPACT_ATOMS: atom_id res chain seq x y z
N MET A 1 -1.41 -0.22 -25.53
CA MET A 1 -1.17 0.72 -26.64
C MET A 1 -1.13 2.15 -26.07
N HIS A 2 0.05 2.80 -26.09
CA HIS A 2 0.31 4.20 -25.69
C HIS A 2 0.04 4.59 -24.21
N ARG A 3 1.06 4.34 -23.36
CA ARG A 3 1.15 4.81 -21.97
C ARG A 3 1.43 6.34 -21.90
N HIS A 4 0.97 6.94 -20.81
CA HIS A 4 1.19 8.29 -20.27
C HIS A 4 2.06 9.30 -21.06
N ILE A 5 1.44 10.43 -21.46
CA ILE A 5 2.09 11.69 -21.83
C ILE A 5 1.55 12.73 -20.83
N PHE A 6 2.36 13.21 -19.88
CA PHE A 6 1.81 13.86 -18.67
C PHE A 6 2.48 15.16 -18.18
N ALA A 7 3.46 15.72 -18.90
CA ALA A 7 4.01 17.04 -18.57
C ALA A 7 3.46 18.14 -19.49
N ILE A 8 3.57 17.97 -20.81
CA ILE A 8 3.33 19.06 -21.78
C ILE A 8 1.95 18.95 -22.44
N ALA A 9 1.48 17.74 -22.73
CA ALA A 9 0.08 17.51 -23.12
C ALA A 9 -0.91 17.86 -22.00
N ALA A 10 -0.49 17.82 -20.74
CA ALA A 10 -1.31 18.23 -19.59
C ALA A 10 -1.61 19.74 -19.60
N ILE A 11 -0.62 20.58 -19.97
CA ILE A 11 -0.81 22.03 -20.15
C ILE A 11 -1.76 22.29 -21.33
N GLY A 12 -1.53 21.61 -22.46
CA GLY A 12 -2.38 21.74 -23.66
C GLY A 12 -3.84 21.26 -23.49
N GLN A 13 -4.09 20.23 -22.67
CA GLN A 13 -5.45 19.69 -22.48
C GLN A 13 -6.20 20.26 -21.26
N ALA A 14 -5.52 20.74 -20.21
CA ALA A 14 -6.20 21.18 -18.99
C ALA A 14 -6.69 22.64 -19.00
N ILE A 15 -6.20 23.48 -19.91
CA ILE A 15 -6.51 24.93 -19.95
C ILE A 15 -7.50 25.29 -21.08
N ALA A 16 -7.81 24.34 -21.98
CA ALA A 16 -8.76 24.53 -23.10
C ALA A 16 -10.21 24.87 -22.71
N PHE A 17 -10.54 25.01 -21.41
CA PHE A 17 -11.90 25.17 -20.89
C PHE A 17 -12.08 26.24 -19.78
N ALA A 18 -11.13 27.16 -19.60
CA ALA A 18 -11.37 28.37 -18.81
C ALA A 18 -12.04 29.44 -19.69
N PRO A 19 -13.29 29.88 -19.41
CA PRO A 19 -13.94 30.91 -20.23
C PRO A 19 -13.33 32.29 -19.93
N PRO A 20 -12.84 33.04 -20.93
CA PRO A 20 -12.38 34.40 -20.70
C PRO A 20 -13.57 35.32 -20.41
N VAL A 21 -13.54 36.00 -19.26
CA VAL A 21 -14.40 37.16 -19.01
C VAL A 21 -13.87 38.30 -19.88
N LEU A 22 -14.47 38.47 -21.06
CA LEU A 22 -14.07 39.49 -22.04
C LEU A 22 -14.45 40.91 -21.60
N PRO A 23 -13.51 41.85 -21.47
CA PRO A 23 -13.76 43.22 -21.89
C PRO A 23 -13.75 43.29 -23.42
N GLN A 24 -14.71 43.97 -24.03
CA GLN A 24 -14.69 44.21 -25.47
C GLN A 24 -13.48 45.09 -25.84
N VAL A 25 -12.55 44.56 -26.63
CA VAL A 25 -11.46 45.33 -27.22
C VAL A 25 -11.81 45.70 -28.66
N GLN A 26 -11.63 46.98 -28.98
CA GLN A 26 -11.89 47.54 -30.30
C GLN A 26 -10.93 46.97 -31.35
N THR A 27 -11.44 46.78 -32.58
CA THR A 27 -10.60 46.56 -33.76
C THR A 27 -9.73 47.81 -34.00
N VAL A 28 -8.42 47.70 -33.79
CA VAL A 28 -7.48 48.75 -34.20
C VAL A 28 -7.30 48.66 -35.71
N SER A 29 -7.64 49.74 -36.40
CA SER A 29 -7.51 49.90 -37.85
C SER A 29 -6.06 50.13 -38.27
N GLU A 30 -5.81 49.92 -39.56
CA GLU A 30 -4.55 50.22 -40.25
C GLU A 30 -3.98 51.61 -39.88
N GLY A 31 -2.67 51.65 -39.57
CA GLY A 31 -1.93 52.90 -39.30
C GLY A 31 -1.39 52.98 -37.87
N ALA A 32 -0.25 52.32 -37.63
CA ALA A 32 0.57 52.53 -36.43
C ALA A 32 1.93 53.11 -36.83
N GLU A 33 2.33 54.19 -36.16
CA GLU A 33 3.72 54.65 -36.15
C GLU A 33 4.62 53.54 -35.59
N LEU A 34 5.92 53.55 -35.94
CA LEU A 34 6.91 52.57 -35.48
C LEU A 34 6.91 52.49 -33.94
N ALA A 35 6.20 51.51 -33.39
CA ALA A 35 6.27 51.15 -31.99
C ALA A 35 7.67 50.59 -31.71
N ASP A 36 8.31 51.02 -30.63
CA ASP A 36 9.62 50.51 -30.26
C ASP A 36 9.59 49.00 -29.97
N LEU A 37 10.76 48.36 -30.09
CA LEU A 37 10.89 46.91 -29.86
C LEU A 37 10.34 46.48 -28.49
N ALA A 38 10.46 47.32 -27.46
CA ALA A 38 9.91 47.05 -26.13
C ALA A 38 8.37 46.96 -26.15
N SER A 39 7.71 47.89 -26.85
CA SER A 39 6.25 47.91 -27.01
C SER A 39 5.74 46.73 -27.83
N LEU A 40 6.45 46.36 -28.91
CA LEU A 40 6.12 45.17 -29.71
C LEU A 40 6.27 43.87 -28.90
N LYS A 41 7.36 43.74 -28.13
CA LYS A 41 7.59 42.59 -27.24
C LYS A 41 6.52 42.49 -26.16
N ALA A 42 6.21 43.60 -25.48
CA ALA A 42 5.18 43.63 -24.44
C ALA A 42 3.78 43.29 -25.01
N ALA A 43 3.46 43.72 -26.22
CA ALA A 43 2.22 43.35 -26.90
C ALA A 43 2.16 41.85 -27.26
N ALA A 44 3.29 41.23 -27.63
CA ALA A 44 3.39 39.80 -27.91
C ALA A 44 3.37 38.94 -26.63
N GLU A 45 3.98 39.41 -25.54
CA GLU A 45 3.96 38.76 -24.21
C GLU A 45 2.58 38.82 -23.54
N ALA A 46 1.77 39.84 -23.83
CA ALA A 46 0.41 39.99 -23.30
C ALA A 46 -0.63 39.05 -23.94
N ILE A 47 -0.29 38.35 -25.03
CA ILE A 47 -1.19 37.39 -25.68
C ILE A 47 -0.92 36.00 -25.10
N ASP A 48 -1.96 35.39 -24.52
CA ASP A 48 -1.91 33.98 -24.11
C ASP A 48 -1.85 33.07 -25.35
N PRO A 49 -0.72 32.36 -25.60
CA PRO A 49 -0.58 31.46 -26.75
C PRO A 49 -1.47 30.21 -26.65
N LEU A 50 -2.06 29.93 -25.49
CA LEU A 50 -2.93 28.78 -25.26
C LEU A 50 -4.39 29.08 -25.63
N ALA A 51 -4.83 30.32 -25.43
CA ALA A 51 -6.15 30.81 -25.83
C ALA A 51 -6.18 31.41 -27.26
N GLU A 52 -5.12 32.13 -27.67
CA GLU A 52 -5.07 32.89 -28.93
C GLU A 52 -3.81 32.55 -29.76
N ALA A 53 -3.49 31.26 -29.90
CA ALA A 53 -2.25 30.76 -30.50
C ALA A 53 -1.84 31.43 -31.83
N ALA A 54 -2.73 31.53 -32.82
CA ALA A 54 -2.43 32.14 -34.13
C ALA A 54 -2.14 33.66 -34.04
N LYS A 55 -2.76 34.36 -33.09
CA LYS A 55 -2.53 35.79 -32.83
C LYS A 55 -1.20 36.00 -32.10
N SER A 56 -0.86 35.09 -31.18
CA SER A 56 0.46 35.05 -30.52
C SER A 56 1.57 34.84 -31.56
N GLU A 57 1.42 33.85 -32.46
CA GLU A 57 2.35 33.61 -33.57
C GLU A 57 2.54 34.87 -34.43
N GLY A 58 1.45 35.53 -34.83
CA GLY A 58 1.50 36.77 -35.60
C GLY A 58 2.26 37.90 -34.88
N ALA A 59 1.97 38.13 -33.60
CA ALA A 59 2.63 39.18 -32.81
C ALA A 59 4.13 38.90 -32.60
N TRP A 60 4.50 37.66 -32.29
CA TRP A 60 5.91 37.27 -32.17
C TRP A 60 6.66 37.30 -33.51
N SER A 61 5.97 37.08 -34.64
CA SER A 61 6.53 37.24 -35.99
C SER A 61 6.81 38.71 -36.31
N VAL A 62 5.86 39.63 -36.01
CA VAL A 62 6.07 41.08 -36.19
C VAL A 62 7.22 41.59 -35.32
N TYR A 63 7.31 41.14 -34.07
CA TYR A 63 8.45 41.47 -33.19
C TYR A 63 9.78 40.95 -33.76
N LEU A 64 9.82 39.72 -34.28
CA LEU A 64 11.00 39.14 -34.90
C LEU A 64 11.45 39.91 -36.15
N GLU A 65 10.53 40.29 -37.04
CA GLU A 65 10.82 41.09 -38.24
C GLU A 65 11.41 42.46 -37.89
N ALA A 66 10.84 43.15 -36.89
CA ALA A 66 11.37 44.42 -36.40
C ALA A 66 12.78 44.25 -35.79
N LEU A 67 12.97 43.21 -34.98
CA LEU A 67 14.25 42.90 -34.34
C LEU A 67 15.34 42.54 -35.36
N GLU A 68 14.99 41.83 -36.43
CA GLU A 68 15.89 41.52 -37.55
C GLU A 68 16.28 42.80 -38.33
N ALA A 69 15.32 43.69 -38.59
CA ALA A 69 15.57 44.95 -39.29
C ALA A 69 16.57 45.86 -38.54
N GLU A 70 16.57 45.83 -37.20
CA GLU A 70 17.50 46.58 -36.35
C GLU A 70 18.82 45.83 -36.06
N ASN A 71 19.00 44.60 -36.58
CA ASN A 71 20.12 43.69 -36.24
C ASN A 71 20.22 43.40 -34.72
N GLY A 72 19.07 43.23 -34.06
CA GLY A 72 19.00 42.96 -32.63
C GLY A 72 19.62 41.62 -32.20
N PRO A 73 19.84 41.40 -30.89
CA PRO A 73 20.61 40.27 -30.37
C PRO A 73 20.08 38.90 -30.80
N ALA A 74 20.99 37.97 -31.10
CA ALA A 74 20.63 36.62 -31.54
C ALA A 74 19.83 35.85 -30.47
N GLU A 75 20.07 36.13 -29.19
CA GLU A 75 19.33 35.60 -28.05
C GLU A 75 17.86 36.06 -28.03
N GLU A 76 17.58 37.31 -28.40
CA GLU A 76 16.21 37.83 -28.48
C GLU A 76 15.49 37.34 -29.73
N GLN A 77 16.20 37.20 -30.86
CA GLN A 77 15.66 36.56 -32.07
C GLN A 77 15.29 35.09 -31.80
N ALA A 78 16.17 34.36 -31.12
CA ALA A 78 15.94 32.98 -30.70
C ALA A 78 14.76 32.87 -29.71
N HIS A 79 14.62 33.82 -28.79
CA HIS A 79 13.45 33.88 -27.91
C HIS A 79 12.14 34.03 -28.71
N ALA A 80 12.07 35.00 -29.63
CA ALA A 80 10.88 35.20 -30.47
C ALA A 80 10.55 33.95 -31.32
N LEU A 81 11.56 33.31 -31.91
CA LEU A 81 11.41 32.05 -32.64
C LEU A 81 10.91 30.89 -31.77
N ASN A 82 11.37 30.76 -30.52
CA ASN A 82 10.85 29.77 -29.59
C ASN A 82 9.36 30.03 -29.28
N ARG A 83 8.94 31.30 -29.11
CA ARG A 83 7.54 31.68 -28.84
C ARG A 83 6.61 31.47 -30.04
N ILE A 84 7.09 31.70 -31.26
CA ILE A 84 6.45 31.25 -32.51
C ILE A 84 6.31 29.71 -32.47
N GLY A 85 7.35 29.00 -32.04
CA GLY A 85 7.35 27.55 -31.88
C GLY A 85 6.25 27.05 -30.93
N ASP A 86 6.19 27.61 -29.71
CA ASP A 86 5.14 27.32 -28.72
C ASP A 86 3.74 27.56 -29.30
N SER A 87 3.55 28.66 -30.03
CA SER A 87 2.28 29.05 -30.65
C SER A 87 1.84 28.07 -31.75
N ARG A 88 2.78 27.53 -32.54
CA ARG A 88 2.51 26.48 -33.54
C ARG A 88 2.18 25.14 -32.89
N TYR A 89 2.86 24.81 -31.79
CA TYR A 89 2.59 23.58 -31.04
C TYR A 89 1.14 23.54 -30.54
N TYR A 90 0.62 24.64 -29.98
CA TYR A 90 -0.78 24.71 -29.55
C TYR A 90 -1.77 24.62 -30.73
N GLN A 91 -1.39 25.09 -31.92
CA GLN A 91 -2.15 24.90 -33.18
C GLN A 91 -2.04 23.47 -33.77
N GLN A 92 -1.36 22.55 -33.08
CA GLN A 92 -1.03 21.18 -33.56
C GLN A 92 -0.05 21.13 -34.76
N ASP A 93 0.57 22.24 -35.15
CA ASP A 93 1.67 22.26 -36.12
C ASP A 93 3.01 21.97 -35.42
N ILE A 94 3.20 20.71 -35.04
CA ILE A 94 4.41 20.26 -34.35
C ILE A 94 5.65 20.36 -35.26
N ALA A 95 5.47 20.21 -36.57
CA ALA A 95 6.56 20.29 -37.55
C ALA A 95 7.07 21.73 -37.72
N GLY A 96 6.15 22.71 -37.84
CA GLY A 96 6.49 24.12 -37.86
C GLY A 96 7.01 24.63 -36.51
N ALA A 97 6.55 24.07 -35.39
CA ALA A 97 7.08 24.36 -34.05
C ALA A 97 8.55 23.94 -33.90
N LEU A 98 8.87 22.72 -34.35
CA LEU A 98 10.24 22.20 -34.42
C LEU A 98 11.11 23.04 -35.36
N ALA A 99 10.60 23.42 -36.53
CA ALA A 99 11.33 24.22 -37.51
C ALA A 99 11.74 25.61 -36.95
N SER A 100 10.84 26.31 -36.26
CA SER A 100 11.17 27.60 -35.61
C SER A 100 12.27 27.46 -34.57
N SER A 101 12.20 26.42 -33.74
CA SER A 101 13.17 26.21 -32.67
C SER A 101 14.55 25.77 -33.20
N LEU A 102 14.59 24.99 -34.30
CA LEU A 102 15.85 24.67 -34.98
C LEU A 102 16.50 25.89 -35.63
N GLU A 103 15.70 26.82 -36.18
CA GLU A 103 16.23 28.11 -36.66
C GLU A 103 16.77 28.97 -35.50
N ALA A 104 16.13 28.93 -34.33
CA ALA A 104 16.64 29.57 -33.11
C ALA A 104 18.01 29.00 -32.70
N GLU A 105 18.18 27.67 -32.67
CA GLU A 105 19.47 27.03 -32.34
C GLU A 105 20.55 27.45 -33.35
N LYS A 106 20.22 27.44 -34.64
CA LYS A 106 21.12 27.84 -35.73
C LYS A 106 21.60 29.29 -35.59
N ARG A 107 20.73 30.23 -35.22
CA ARG A 107 21.11 31.64 -34.99
C ARG A 107 22.01 31.80 -33.78
N LEU A 108 21.69 31.13 -32.66
CA LEU A 108 22.54 31.13 -31.47
C LEU A 108 23.93 30.53 -31.73
N ILE A 109 24.01 29.44 -32.50
CA ILE A 109 25.29 28.85 -32.92
C ILE A 109 26.09 29.83 -33.79
N ALA A 110 25.45 30.50 -34.76
CA ALA A 110 26.11 31.48 -35.63
C ALA A 110 26.65 32.70 -34.86
N ALA A 111 25.97 33.11 -33.78
CA ALA A 111 26.41 34.17 -32.87
C ALA A 111 27.42 33.71 -31.79
N GLY A 112 27.69 32.41 -31.68
CA GLY A 112 28.53 31.82 -30.63
C GLY A 112 27.85 31.68 -29.26
N ALA A 113 26.57 32.03 -29.14
CA ALA A 113 25.76 32.03 -27.92
C ALA A 113 25.31 30.61 -27.48
N THR A 114 26.25 29.66 -27.41
CA THR A 114 25.97 28.22 -27.23
C THR A 114 25.89 27.73 -25.79
N ALA A 115 26.14 28.61 -24.81
CA ALA A 115 26.18 28.28 -23.38
C ALA A 115 25.31 29.21 -22.49
N GLY A 116 24.43 30.01 -23.09
CA GLY A 116 23.50 30.90 -22.37
C GLY A 116 22.10 30.31 -22.19
N GLU A 117 21.27 30.97 -21.38
CA GLU A 117 19.88 30.56 -21.10
C GLU A 117 19.02 30.44 -22.37
N ALA A 118 19.24 31.31 -23.38
CA ALA A 118 18.53 31.23 -24.66
C ALA A 118 18.76 29.86 -25.36
N MET A 119 20.00 29.35 -25.36
CA MET A 119 20.33 28.02 -25.87
C MET A 119 19.70 26.92 -25.01
N ALA A 120 19.73 27.06 -23.68
CA ALA A 120 19.08 26.08 -22.80
C ALA A 120 17.56 26.01 -23.05
N GLY A 121 16.88 27.14 -23.22
CA GLY A 121 15.46 27.23 -23.57
C GLY A 121 15.16 26.60 -24.92
N THR A 122 15.88 27.01 -25.97
CA THR A 122 15.72 26.44 -27.32
C THR A 122 15.93 24.92 -27.35
N LEU A 123 16.95 24.39 -26.67
CA LEU A 123 17.18 22.94 -26.60
C LEU A 123 16.04 22.18 -25.92
N ALA A 124 15.43 22.76 -24.88
CA ALA A 124 14.29 22.16 -24.19
C ALA A 124 13.04 22.12 -25.10
N ASN A 125 12.80 23.19 -25.88
CA ASN A 125 11.71 23.24 -26.87
C ASN A 125 11.94 22.23 -28.01
N ILE A 126 13.15 22.17 -28.58
CA ILE A 126 13.50 21.20 -29.63
C ILE A 126 13.29 19.76 -29.13
N ALA A 127 13.69 19.45 -27.89
CA ALA A 127 13.51 18.14 -27.28
C ALA A 127 12.04 17.71 -27.23
N THR A 128 11.17 18.61 -26.75
CA THR A 128 9.71 18.43 -26.71
C THR A 128 9.12 18.22 -28.10
N PHE A 129 9.48 19.06 -29.07
CA PHE A 129 8.91 18.98 -30.41
C PHE A 129 9.41 17.75 -31.18
N TYR A 130 10.62 17.25 -30.91
CA TYR A 130 11.08 15.96 -31.43
C TYR A 130 10.22 14.78 -30.96
N THR A 131 9.84 14.72 -29.67
CA THR A 131 8.88 13.73 -29.18
C THR A 131 7.57 13.80 -29.95
N GLY A 132 7.06 15.00 -30.19
CA GLY A 132 5.79 15.21 -30.92
C GLY A 132 5.82 14.84 -32.41
N VAL A 133 6.98 14.90 -33.09
CA VAL A 133 7.15 14.38 -34.47
C VAL A 133 7.59 12.92 -34.53
N GLY A 134 7.46 12.17 -33.43
CA GLY A 134 7.77 10.73 -33.39
C GLY A 134 9.26 10.39 -33.29
N GLN A 135 10.09 11.31 -32.79
CA GLN A 135 11.53 11.12 -32.51
C GLN A 135 11.85 11.26 -31.00
N PRO A 136 11.21 10.47 -30.11
CA PRO A 136 11.37 10.60 -28.65
C PRO A 136 12.79 10.26 -28.16
N GLU A 137 13.60 9.54 -28.93
CA GLU A 137 14.99 9.22 -28.62
C GLU A 137 15.88 10.45 -28.46
N LYS A 138 15.50 11.58 -29.08
CA LYS A 138 16.21 12.86 -28.98
C LYS A 138 15.87 13.66 -27.72
N ASN A 139 14.79 13.34 -27.02
CA ASN A 139 14.29 14.13 -25.89
C ASN A 139 15.33 14.18 -24.75
N VAL A 140 15.69 13.02 -24.19
CA VAL A 140 16.61 12.93 -23.04
C VAL A 140 17.97 13.60 -23.28
N PRO A 141 18.70 13.35 -24.39
CA PRO A 141 20.00 14.00 -24.63
C PRO A 141 19.94 15.52 -24.75
N LEU A 142 18.85 16.06 -25.32
CA LEU A 142 18.66 17.50 -25.48
C LEU A 142 18.27 18.19 -24.17
N GLN A 143 17.39 17.57 -23.37
CA GLN A 143 17.07 18.05 -22.02
C GLN A 143 18.29 17.96 -21.08
N GLU A 144 19.12 16.91 -21.21
CA GLU A 144 20.38 16.79 -20.46
C GLU A 144 21.35 17.93 -20.81
N ARG A 145 21.53 18.23 -22.10
CA ARG A 145 22.35 19.36 -22.58
C ARG A 145 21.78 20.70 -22.08
N SER A 146 20.47 20.88 -22.09
CA SER A 146 19.77 22.06 -21.57
C SER A 146 20.02 22.26 -20.06
N LEU A 147 19.82 21.20 -19.25
CA LEU A 147 20.07 21.23 -17.81
C LEU A 147 21.55 21.42 -17.48
N LYS A 148 22.46 20.84 -18.27
CA LYS A 148 23.92 21.03 -18.12
C LYS A 148 24.35 22.48 -18.33
N ILE A 149 23.71 23.19 -19.27
CA ILE A 149 23.93 24.64 -19.43
C ILE A 149 23.45 25.39 -18.18
N ARG A 150 22.21 25.18 -17.71
CA ARG A 150 21.67 25.87 -16.52
C ARG A 150 22.47 25.59 -15.25
N THR A 151 22.86 24.35 -15.01
CA THR A 151 23.70 23.98 -13.86
C THR A 151 25.11 24.55 -13.94
N SER A 152 25.61 24.86 -15.14
CA SER A 152 26.89 25.59 -15.32
C SER A 152 26.74 27.10 -15.13
N LEU A 153 25.57 27.67 -15.44
CA LEU A 153 25.27 29.11 -15.27
C LEU A 153 24.97 29.47 -13.81
N TYR A 154 24.14 28.66 -13.14
CA TYR A 154 23.57 29.00 -11.83
C TYR A 154 24.08 28.10 -10.69
N GLY A 155 24.70 26.95 -10.99
CA GLY A 155 25.00 25.90 -10.02
C GLY A 155 23.85 24.89 -9.87
N GLN A 156 23.93 24.03 -8.83
CA GLN A 156 23.06 22.87 -8.67
C GLN A 156 22.00 22.98 -7.56
N ASP A 157 22.08 24.00 -6.70
CA ASP A 157 21.16 24.19 -5.56
C ASP A 157 20.25 25.40 -5.82
N PRO A 158 18.97 25.18 -6.22
CA PRO A 158 18.04 26.27 -6.51
C PRO A 158 17.71 27.13 -5.30
N GLU A 159 17.90 26.65 -4.06
CA GLU A 159 17.59 27.40 -2.85
C GLU A 159 18.61 28.51 -2.58
N ARG A 160 19.83 28.38 -3.13
CA ARG A 160 20.98 29.27 -2.87
C ARG A 160 21.20 30.36 -3.93
N ILE A 161 20.30 30.50 -4.89
CA ILE A 161 20.42 31.44 -6.02
C ILE A 161 19.29 32.48 -6.07
N ALA A 162 19.36 33.40 -7.04
CA ALA A 162 18.34 34.43 -7.24
C ALA A 162 17.02 33.79 -7.73
N PRO A 163 15.84 34.39 -7.45
CA PRO A 163 14.55 33.78 -7.80
C PRO A 163 14.38 33.47 -9.30
N ALA A 164 14.81 34.35 -10.20
CA ALA A 164 14.70 34.13 -11.64
C ALA A 164 15.53 32.91 -12.09
N ASP A 165 16.76 32.82 -11.59
CA ASP A 165 17.69 31.71 -11.86
C ASP A 165 17.17 30.40 -11.26
N ALA A 166 16.60 30.45 -10.04
CA ALA A 166 15.94 29.32 -9.38
C ALA A 166 14.75 28.80 -10.20
N LYS A 167 13.93 29.68 -10.78
CA LYS A 167 12.82 29.32 -11.68
C LYS A 167 13.34 28.62 -12.93
N ALA A 168 14.37 29.18 -13.58
CA ALA A 168 14.96 28.60 -14.80
C ALA A 168 15.58 27.22 -14.52
N LEU A 169 16.37 27.11 -13.45
CA LEU A 169 16.98 25.85 -13.02
C LEU A 169 15.91 24.80 -12.63
N GLY A 170 14.87 25.21 -11.89
CA GLY A 170 13.74 24.35 -11.52
C GLY A 170 12.97 23.81 -12.72
N LEU A 171 12.70 24.66 -13.74
CA LEU A 171 12.12 24.23 -15.02
C LEU A 171 13.05 23.26 -15.78
N GLY A 172 14.37 23.50 -15.75
CA GLY A 172 15.36 22.59 -16.32
C GLY A 172 15.34 21.21 -15.67
N TYR A 173 15.26 21.15 -14.34
CA TYR A 173 15.12 19.89 -13.60
C TYR A 173 13.80 19.20 -13.90
N LEU A 174 12.67 19.93 -13.95
CA LEU A 174 11.35 19.37 -14.27
C LEU A 174 11.32 18.73 -15.66
N ASN A 175 11.83 19.44 -16.68
CA ASN A 175 11.85 18.96 -18.05
C ASN A 175 12.74 17.72 -18.22
N TYR A 176 13.88 17.67 -17.53
CA TYR A 176 14.74 16.49 -17.54
C TYR A 176 14.12 15.31 -16.80
N ALA A 177 13.49 15.53 -15.63
CA ALA A 177 12.73 14.52 -14.90
C ALA A 177 11.60 13.94 -15.77
N ALA A 178 10.83 14.80 -16.45
CA ALA A 178 9.76 14.39 -17.35
C ALA A 178 10.28 13.57 -18.55
N ALA A 179 11.39 13.98 -19.17
CA ALA A 179 11.99 13.21 -20.28
C ALA A 179 12.55 11.85 -19.83
N LEU A 180 13.13 11.77 -18.62
CA LEU A 180 13.55 10.50 -18.01
C LEU A 180 12.35 9.60 -17.71
N TYR A 181 11.28 10.16 -17.16
CA TYR A 181 10.02 9.44 -16.89
C TYR A 181 9.38 8.91 -18.18
N GLU A 182 9.26 9.74 -19.22
CA GLU A 182 8.80 9.33 -20.55
C GLU A 182 9.72 8.28 -21.18
N ALA A 183 11.02 8.30 -20.88
CA ALA A 183 11.99 7.26 -21.27
C ALA A 183 11.85 5.95 -20.47
N ASN A 184 10.93 5.86 -19.51
CA ASN A 184 10.80 4.78 -18.51
C ASN A 184 12.04 4.62 -17.60
N ARG A 185 12.70 5.72 -17.23
CA ARG A 185 13.79 5.78 -16.24
C ARG A 185 13.27 6.45 -14.97
N PHE A 186 12.32 5.80 -14.31
CA PHE A 186 11.55 6.34 -13.18
C PHE A 186 12.45 6.71 -11.99
N GLY A 187 13.45 5.89 -11.67
CA GLY A 187 14.39 6.17 -10.57
C GLY A 187 15.27 7.38 -10.86
N ASP A 188 15.84 7.43 -12.07
CA ASP A 188 16.66 8.56 -12.48
C ASP A 188 15.85 9.86 -12.56
N ALA A 189 14.55 9.78 -12.91
CA ALA A 189 13.63 10.92 -12.91
C ALA A 189 13.36 11.45 -11.49
N ALA A 190 13.18 10.56 -10.50
CA ALA A 190 12.83 10.90 -9.12
C ALA A 190 13.88 11.80 -8.43
N GLU A 191 15.16 11.65 -8.77
CA GLU A 191 16.26 12.45 -8.21
C GLU A 191 16.18 13.94 -8.57
N TYR A 192 15.49 14.29 -9.67
CA TYR A 192 15.34 15.67 -10.12
C TYR A 192 14.02 16.33 -9.70
N VAL A 193 13.09 15.58 -9.09
CA VAL A 193 11.78 16.11 -8.70
C VAL A 193 11.89 17.15 -7.58
N ASP A 194 12.55 16.84 -6.46
CA ASP A 194 12.68 17.81 -5.36
C ASP A 194 13.48 19.08 -5.76
N PRO A 195 14.63 19.00 -6.46
CA PRO A 195 15.30 20.16 -7.03
C PRO A 195 14.39 21.00 -7.96
N ALA A 196 13.57 20.34 -8.79
CA ALA A 196 12.59 21.04 -9.62
C ALA A 196 11.59 21.84 -8.77
N ILE A 197 10.86 21.17 -7.86
CA ILE A 197 9.83 21.80 -7.04
C ILE A 197 10.41 22.96 -6.20
N LYS A 198 11.58 22.76 -5.58
CA LYS A 198 12.28 23.81 -4.82
C LYS A 198 12.61 25.03 -5.68
N GLY A 199 13.15 24.83 -6.89
CA GLY A 199 13.47 25.93 -7.81
C GLY A 199 12.24 26.72 -8.25
N LEU A 200 11.14 26.02 -8.58
CA LEU A 200 9.88 26.66 -8.98
C LEU A 200 9.26 27.49 -7.84
N ILE A 201 9.20 26.95 -6.62
CA ILE A 201 8.71 27.66 -5.43
C ILE A 201 9.61 28.85 -5.10
N ARG A 202 10.94 28.66 -5.06
CA ARG A 202 11.92 29.72 -4.78
C ARG A 202 11.86 30.85 -5.81
N GLY A 203 11.56 30.50 -7.05
CA GLY A 203 11.33 31.42 -8.17
C GLY A 203 9.97 32.10 -8.19
N GLY A 204 9.14 31.91 -7.16
CA GLY A 204 7.84 32.58 -7.03
C GLY A 204 6.80 32.11 -8.05
N MET A 205 6.93 30.89 -8.59
CA MET A 205 5.89 30.32 -9.46
C MET A 205 4.63 30.05 -8.63
N THR A 206 3.52 30.67 -9.01
CA THR A 206 2.20 30.52 -8.36
C THR A 206 1.12 30.36 -9.42
N ASP A 207 1.41 29.54 -10.43
CA ASP A 207 0.55 29.29 -11.58
C ASP A 207 0.34 27.79 -11.79
N THR A 208 -0.40 27.46 -12.84
CA THR A 208 -0.80 26.10 -13.22
C THR A 208 0.38 25.17 -13.49
N THR A 209 1.55 25.71 -13.81
CA THR A 209 2.78 24.94 -14.06
C THR A 209 3.34 24.34 -12.77
N LEU A 210 3.25 25.05 -11.64
CA LEU A 210 3.66 24.48 -10.33
C LEU A 210 2.72 23.35 -9.92
N PHE A 211 1.42 23.48 -10.19
CA PHE A 211 0.46 22.40 -9.96
C PHE A 211 0.82 21.14 -10.78
N VAL A 212 1.05 21.30 -12.10
CA VAL A 212 1.48 20.19 -12.96
C VAL A 212 2.78 19.57 -12.45
N ALA A 213 3.77 20.39 -12.06
CA ALA A 213 5.03 19.90 -11.51
C ALA A 213 4.84 19.01 -10.25
N LEU A 214 3.98 19.43 -9.32
CA LEU A 214 3.67 18.67 -8.10
C LEU A 214 2.96 17.34 -8.43
N SER A 215 1.95 17.35 -9.30
CA SER A 215 1.24 16.13 -9.73
C SER A 215 2.12 15.19 -10.55
N SER A 216 2.94 15.70 -11.47
CA SER A 216 3.91 14.89 -12.23
C SER A 216 4.98 14.31 -11.30
N GLY A 217 5.51 15.11 -10.37
CA GLY A 217 6.46 14.66 -9.35
C GLY A 217 5.90 13.55 -8.46
N ALA A 218 4.64 13.66 -8.02
CA ALA A 218 3.99 12.61 -7.25
C ALA A 218 3.85 11.30 -8.05
N ASN A 219 3.50 11.37 -9.34
CA ASN A 219 3.45 10.20 -10.22
C ASN A 219 4.84 9.58 -10.47
N ILE A 220 5.88 10.41 -10.67
CA ILE A 220 7.27 9.96 -10.78
C ILE A 220 7.69 9.22 -9.51
N TYR A 221 7.41 9.77 -8.32
CA TYR A 221 7.75 9.13 -7.05
C TYR A 221 6.99 7.82 -6.82
N ILE A 222 5.71 7.73 -7.16
CA ILE A 222 4.97 6.45 -7.17
C ILE A 222 5.68 5.43 -8.08
N ASP A 223 6.01 5.80 -9.31
CA ASP A 223 6.56 4.84 -10.27
C ASP A 223 8.02 4.48 -9.97
N ALA A 224 8.73 5.33 -9.21
CA ALA A 224 10.04 5.07 -8.62
C ALA A 224 10.02 4.33 -7.28
N GLY A 225 8.85 3.98 -6.74
CA GLY A 225 8.72 3.25 -5.47
C GLY A 225 8.91 4.09 -4.20
N ARG A 226 8.64 5.40 -4.28
CA ARG A 226 8.74 6.40 -3.20
C ARG A 226 7.35 6.94 -2.81
N PRO A 227 6.39 6.11 -2.34
CA PRO A 227 5.01 6.53 -2.09
C PRO A 227 4.87 7.63 -1.03
N LEU A 228 5.79 7.71 -0.06
CA LEU A 228 5.79 8.75 0.98
C LEU A 228 6.14 10.14 0.40
N ASP A 229 7.11 10.21 -0.51
CA ASP A 229 7.43 11.44 -1.22
C ASP A 229 6.30 11.84 -2.18
N ALA A 230 5.67 10.86 -2.81
CA ALA A 230 4.49 11.10 -3.64
C ALA A 230 3.32 11.68 -2.83
N LEU A 231 3.05 11.15 -1.62
CA LEU A 231 1.99 11.64 -0.74
C LEU A 231 2.26 13.07 -0.27
N ARG A 232 3.51 13.40 0.06
CA ARG A 232 3.94 14.77 0.36
C ARG A 232 3.63 15.71 -0.80
N LEU A 233 4.04 15.38 -2.03
CA LEU A 233 3.79 16.22 -3.20
C LEU A 233 2.30 16.32 -3.56
N ALA A 234 1.53 15.24 -3.45
CA ALA A 234 0.09 15.26 -3.71
C ALA A 234 -0.66 16.17 -2.74
N ARG A 235 -0.34 16.11 -1.43
CA ARG A 235 -0.90 17.01 -0.41
C ARG A 235 -0.47 18.47 -0.64
N GLN A 236 0.79 18.72 -1.01
CA GLN A 236 1.25 20.06 -1.43
C GLN A 236 0.50 20.57 -2.67
N GLY A 237 0.19 19.71 -3.64
CA GLY A 237 -0.60 20.05 -4.83
C GLY A 237 -2.01 20.52 -4.49
N ILE A 238 -2.69 19.85 -3.55
CA ILE A 238 -4.02 20.26 -3.06
C ILE A 238 -3.94 21.59 -2.29
N ALA A 239 -2.99 21.74 -1.37
CA ALA A 239 -2.81 22.99 -0.63
C ALA A 239 -2.51 24.18 -1.57
N MET A 240 -1.79 23.93 -2.66
CA MET A 240 -1.51 24.93 -3.70
C MET A 240 -2.76 25.27 -4.54
N ALA A 241 -3.55 24.26 -4.94
CA ALA A 241 -4.81 24.48 -5.66
C ALA A 241 -5.79 25.33 -4.83
N ASN A 242 -6.06 24.93 -3.58
CA ASN A 242 -6.93 25.64 -2.64
C ASN A 242 -6.52 27.10 -2.38
N LYS A 243 -5.23 27.43 -2.55
CA LYS A 243 -4.71 28.79 -2.32
C LYS A 243 -4.84 29.69 -3.56
N LEU A 244 -4.84 29.12 -4.76
CA LEU A 244 -4.62 29.86 -6.02
C LEU A 244 -5.79 29.80 -7.00
N LEU A 245 -6.69 28.83 -6.87
CA LEU A 245 -7.72 28.53 -7.85
C LEU A 245 -9.12 28.49 -7.21
N PRO A 246 -10.19 28.80 -7.96
CA PRO A 246 -11.57 28.54 -7.54
C PRO A 246 -11.87 27.05 -7.40
N GLU A 247 -12.87 26.70 -6.57
CA GLU A 247 -13.31 25.32 -6.30
C GLU A 247 -13.68 24.56 -7.59
N GLU A 248 -14.22 25.29 -8.58
CA GLU A 248 -14.65 24.80 -9.88
C GLU A 248 -13.50 24.50 -10.87
N HIS A 249 -12.25 24.82 -10.53
CA HIS A 249 -11.14 24.73 -11.48
C HIS A 249 -10.74 23.25 -11.73
N PRO A 250 -10.60 22.77 -12.99
CA PRO A 250 -10.28 21.38 -13.31
C PRO A 250 -9.07 20.81 -12.55
N PHE A 251 -8.09 21.66 -12.21
CA PHE A 251 -6.90 21.28 -11.43
C PHE A 251 -7.21 20.81 -10.00
N HIS A 252 -8.32 21.21 -9.37
CA HIS A 252 -8.76 20.56 -8.13
C HIS A 252 -9.07 19.08 -8.37
N GLY A 253 -9.78 18.75 -9.45
CA GLY A 253 -10.04 17.37 -9.85
C GLY A 253 -8.74 16.58 -10.12
N PHE A 254 -7.77 17.19 -10.81
CA PHE A 254 -6.44 16.57 -11.01
C PHE A 254 -5.66 16.37 -9.71
N ALA A 255 -5.71 17.33 -8.78
CA ALA A 255 -5.03 17.26 -7.49
C ALA A 255 -5.59 16.10 -6.65
N GLN A 256 -6.91 16.07 -6.52
CA GLN A 256 -7.65 15.03 -5.81
C GLN A 256 -7.46 13.66 -6.46
N GLY A 257 -7.48 13.57 -7.79
CA GLY A 257 -7.25 12.31 -8.52
C GLY A 257 -5.82 11.79 -8.37
N THR A 258 -4.85 12.69 -8.24
CA THR A 258 -3.45 12.33 -7.93
C THR A 258 -3.34 11.80 -6.50
N LEU A 259 -3.92 12.50 -5.51
CA LEU A 259 -3.93 12.03 -4.12
C LEU A 259 -4.64 10.68 -3.97
N ALA A 260 -5.82 10.52 -4.58
CA ALA A 260 -6.57 9.26 -4.61
C ALA A 260 -5.75 8.10 -5.15
N LYS A 261 -5.04 8.29 -6.27
CA LYS A 261 -4.14 7.29 -6.85
C LYS A 261 -2.99 6.94 -5.89
N VAL A 262 -2.35 7.94 -5.29
CA VAL A 262 -1.23 7.76 -4.35
C VAL A 262 -1.68 6.98 -3.11
N LEU A 263 -2.83 7.32 -2.53
CA LEU A 263 -3.40 6.65 -1.37
C LEU A 263 -3.83 5.21 -1.71
N LEU A 264 -4.49 5.00 -2.85
CA LEU A 264 -4.87 3.66 -3.34
C LEU A 264 -3.63 2.75 -3.49
N GLN A 265 -2.53 3.26 -4.04
CA GLN A 265 -1.28 2.49 -4.18
C GLN A 265 -0.49 2.35 -2.87
N ALA A 266 -0.79 3.17 -1.87
CA ALA A 266 -0.29 3.01 -0.50
C ALA A 266 -1.19 2.09 0.37
N GLY A 267 -2.29 1.55 -0.18
CA GLY A 267 -3.24 0.72 0.56
C GLY A 267 -4.21 1.49 1.49
N ARG A 268 -4.19 2.82 1.46
CA ARG A 268 -4.96 3.73 2.34
C ARG A 268 -6.32 4.05 1.72
N TYR A 269 -7.19 3.05 1.63
CA TYR A 269 -8.44 3.14 0.86
C TYR A 269 -9.45 4.10 1.48
N GLU A 270 -9.56 4.12 2.81
CA GLU A 270 -10.47 4.97 3.58
C GLU A 270 -10.16 6.46 3.35
N GLU A 271 -8.88 6.85 3.36
CA GLU A 271 -8.46 8.21 2.98
C GLU A 271 -8.59 8.49 1.47
N ALA A 272 -8.57 7.46 0.63
CA ALA A 272 -8.65 7.63 -0.83
C ALA A 272 -10.07 7.94 -1.32
N GLU A 273 -11.12 7.62 -0.56
CA GLU A 273 -12.51 7.75 -1.02
C GLU A 273 -12.89 9.20 -1.36
N GLN A 274 -12.74 10.13 -0.41
CA GLN A 274 -13.16 11.52 -0.60
C GLN A 274 -12.37 12.23 -1.73
N PRO A 275 -11.04 12.04 -1.85
CA PRO A 275 -10.28 12.49 -3.03
C PRO A 275 -10.74 11.83 -4.34
N ALA A 276 -11.00 10.52 -4.35
CA ALA A 276 -11.44 9.81 -5.56
C ALA A 276 -12.81 10.29 -6.05
N ARG A 277 -13.74 10.52 -5.12
CA ARG A 277 -15.08 11.04 -5.39
C ARG A 277 -15.02 12.47 -5.93
N SER A 278 -14.31 13.36 -5.23
CA SER A 278 -14.08 14.75 -5.66
C SER A 278 -13.42 14.84 -7.04
N ALA A 279 -12.46 13.95 -7.33
CA ALA A 279 -11.82 13.87 -8.64
C ALA A 279 -12.81 13.47 -9.74
N LEU A 280 -13.65 12.47 -9.50
CA LEU A 280 -14.65 12.02 -10.46
C LEU A 280 -15.70 13.09 -10.74
N ASP A 281 -16.19 13.77 -9.70
CA ASP A 281 -17.23 14.80 -9.83
C ASP A 281 -16.71 15.99 -10.65
N ILE A 282 -15.57 16.57 -10.26
CA ILE A 282 -14.96 17.71 -10.95
C ILE A 282 -14.56 17.34 -12.38
N MET A 283 -13.99 16.17 -12.63
CA MET A 283 -13.64 15.76 -13.99
C MET A 283 -14.89 15.47 -14.85
N THR A 284 -15.96 14.92 -14.28
CA THR A 284 -17.21 14.69 -15.00
C THR A 284 -17.87 16.01 -15.40
N GLU A 285 -17.92 16.98 -14.49
CA GLU A 285 -18.51 18.29 -14.76
C GLU A 285 -17.68 19.10 -15.77
N ARG A 286 -16.35 19.12 -15.62
CA ARG A 286 -15.46 20.04 -16.37
C ARG A 286 -14.89 19.46 -17.66
N LEU A 287 -14.68 18.14 -17.73
CA LEU A 287 -14.09 17.45 -18.88
C LEU A 287 -15.09 16.53 -19.60
N GLY A 288 -16.23 16.22 -18.97
CA GLY A 288 -17.26 15.33 -19.50
C GLY A 288 -17.05 13.85 -19.13
N PRO A 289 -18.11 13.03 -19.26
CA PRO A 289 -18.15 11.66 -18.72
C PRO A 289 -17.23 10.66 -19.45
N THR A 290 -16.93 10.89 -20.73
CA THR A 290 -16.11 10.02 -21.59
C THR A 290 -14.64 10.43 -21.67
N HIS A 291 -14.25 11.56 -21.06
CA HIS A 291 -12.87 12.03 -21.11
C HIS A 291 -11.93 11.06 -20.38
N ARG A 292 -10.71 10.88 -20.93
CA ARG A 292 -9.73 9.89 -20.43
C ARG A 292 -9.52 9.98 -18.92
N ASN A 293 -9.37 11.19 -18.39
CA ASN A 293 -9.10 11.39 -16.96
C ASN A 293 -10.34 11.06 -16.11
N THR A 294 -11.54 11.37 -16.59
CA THR A 294 -12.81 10.97 -15.96
C THR A 294 -12.94 9.44 -15.89
N LEU A 295 -12.55 8.72 -16.94
CA LEU A 295 -12.53 7.25 -16.96
C LEU A 295 -11.46 6.62 -16.05
N VAL A 296 -10.40 7.37 -15.73
CA VAL A 296 -9.39 6.99 -14.71
C VAL A 296 -9.91 7.29 -13.30
N ALA A 297 -10.52 8.45 -13.06
CA ALA A 297 -11.14 8.76 -11.77
C ALA A 297 -12.26 7.75 -11.44
N LEU A 298 -13.08 7.39 -12.43
CA LEU A 298 -14.13 6.37 -12.33
C LEU A 298 -13.57 4.98 -12.02
N HIS A 299 -12.40 4.64 -12.59
CA HIS A 299 -11.70 3.41 -12.24
C HIS A 299 -11.21 3.44 -10.79
N ASN A 300 -10.49 4.50 -10.41
CA ASN A 300 -9.88 4.62 -9.10
C ASN A 300 -10.94 4.60 -7.99
N LEU A 301 -12.02 5.39 -8.12
CA LEU A 301 -13.12 5.37 -7.15
C LEU A 301 -13.77 3.98 -7.07
N GLY A 302 -14.05 3.33 -8.21
CA GLY A 302 -14.61 1.98 -8.19
C GLY A 302 -13.70 0.97 -7.49
N VAL A 303 -12.38 1.04 -7.70
CA VAL A 303 -11.41 0.19 -6.98
C VAL A 303 -11.37 0.52 -5.50
N VAL A 304 -11.38 1.79 -5.10
CA VAL A 304 -11.48 2.19 -3.69
C VAL A 304 -12.74 1.60 -3.06
N GLN A 305 -13.91 1.71 -3.70
CA GLN A 305 -15.15 1.12 -3.16
C GLN A 305 -15.12 -0.40 -3.07
N MET A 306 -14.56 -1.10 -4.06
CA MET A 306 -14.37 -2.55 -3.98
C MET A 306 -13.40 -2.95 -2.85
N ARG A 307 -12.42 -2.10 -2.49
CA ARG A 307 -11.49 -2.34 -1.38
C ARG A 307 -12.07 -1.98 0.00
N LEU A 308 -13.03 -1.05 0.05
CA LEU A 308 -13.81 -0.69 1.24
C LEU A 308 -15.03 -1.61 1.49
N GLY A 309 -15.21 -2.67 0.70
CA GLY A 309 -16.38 -3.55 0.80
C GLY A 309 -17.69 -2.95 0.26
N GLN A 310 -17.66 -1.72 -0.28
CA GLN A 310 -18.80 -1.03 -0.89
C GLN A 310 -19.06 -1.56 -2.32
N TYR A 311 -19.30 -2.88 -2.44
CA TYR A 311 -19.32 -3.58 -3.72
C TYR A 311 -20.39 -3.07 -4.70
N ASP A 312 -21.58 -2.70 -4.23
CA ASP A 312 -22.65 -2.23 -5.11
C ASP A 312 -22.29 -0.93 -5.85
N GLU A 313 -21.68 0.04 -5.16
CA GLU A 313 -21.16 1.26 -5.81
C GLU A 313 -19.97 0.91 -6.71
N GLY A 314 -19.02 0.09 -6.24
CA GLY A 314 -17.87 -0.37 -7.02
C GLY A 314 -18.26 -1.03 -8.35
N ILE A 315 -19.25 -1.93 -8.31
CA ILE A 315 -19.82 -2.60 -9.50
C ILE A 315 -20.46 -1.58 -10.42
N ALA A 316 -21.30 -0.67 -9.90
CA ALA A 316 -21.97 0.36 -10.70
C ALA A 316 -20.96 1.27 -11.42
N LEU A 317 -19.90 1.71 -10.73
CA LEU A 317 -18.81 2.51 -11.31
C LEU A 317 -18.04 1.73 -12.38
N MET A 318 -17.77 0.44 -12.17
CA MET A 318 -17.10 -0.41 -13.17
C MET A 318 -17.97 -0.64 -14.42
N LEU A 319 -19.28 -0.83 -14.26
CA LEU A 319 -20.22 -0.96 -15.38
C LEU A 319 -20.36 0.35 -16.17
N ALA A 320 -20.50 1.49 -15.49
CA ALA A 320 -20.50 2.80 -16.13
C ALA A 320 -19.18 3.08 -16.88
N ARG A 321 -18.05 2.58 -16.37
CA ARG A 321 -16.76 2.63 -17.07
C ARG A 321 -16.73 1.72 -18.30
N HIS A 322 -17.25 0.50 -18.20
CA HIS A 322 -17.34 -0.46 -19.30
C HIS A 322 -18.12 0.13 -20.49
N GLU A 323 -19.32 0.65 -20.25
CA GLU A 323 -20.20 1.22 -21.29
C GLU A 323 -19.51 2.34 -22.08
N ARG A 324 -18.81 3.25 -21.37
CA ARG A 324 -18.08 4.36 -21.98
C ARG A 324 -16.81 3.95 -22.73
N LEU A 325 -16.31 2.74 -22.49
CA LEU A 325 -15.08 2.22 -23.11
C LEU A 325 -15.31 1.34 -24.33
N MET A 326 -16.52 0.86 -24.58
CA MET A 326 -16.81 -0.04 -25.71
C MET A 326 -16.29 0.52 -27.05
N ASP A 327 -16.53 1.80 -27.32
CA ASP A 327 -16.10 2.47 -28.56
C ASP A 327 -14.69 3.08 -28.50
N ILE A 328 -14.04 3.07 -27.33
CA ILE A 328 -12.73 3.73 -27.08
C ILE A 328 -11.60 2.70 -26.95
N SER A 329 -11.83 1.64 -26.16
CA SER A 329 -10.86 0.58 -25.90
C SER A 329 -11.56 -0.69 -25.41
N PRO A 330 -11.98 -1.59 -26.31
CA PRO A 330 -12.65 -2.85 -25.97
C PRO A 330 -11.90 -3.70 -24.92
N ALA A 331 -10.56 -3.75 -24.95
CA ALA A 331 -9.77 -4.47 -23.96
C ALA A 331 -9.87 -3.86 -22.54
N GLU A 332 -9.93 -2.52 -22.42
CA GLU A 332 -10.22 -1.86 -21.13
C GLU A 332 -11.68 -2.08 -20.69
N ALA A 333 -12.61 -2.23 -21.64
CA ALA A 333 -14.00 -2.58 -21.35
C ALA A 333 -14.16 -4.03 -20.83
N VAL A 334 -13.35 -4.99 -21.31
CA VAL A 334 -13.21 -6.33 -20.68
C VAL A 334 -12.71 -6.20 -19.24
N ASN A 335 -11.69 -5.36 -19.01
CA ASN A 335 -11.10 -5.17 -17.68
C ASN A 335 -12.13 -4.70 -16.64
N SER A 336 -12.99 -3.75 -17.02
CA SER A 336 -14.11 -3.32 -16.16
C SER A 336 -15.08 -4.46 -15.82
N LEU A 337 -15.40 -5.37 -16.75
CA LEU A 337 -16.33 -6.47 -16.49
C LEU A 337 -15.75 -7.55 -15.57
N LEU A 338 -14.46 -7.86 -15.63
CA LEU A 338 -13.87 -8.81 -14.68
C LEU A 338 -13.76 -8.20 -13.28
N SER A 339 -13.54 -6.88 -13.17
CA SER A 339 -13.63 -6.17 -11.88
C SER A 339 -15.03 -6.25 -11.29
N ALA A 340 -16.07 -5.98 -12.09
CA ALA A 340 -17.47 -6.15 -11.67
C ALA A 340 -17.81 -7.62 -11.31
N SER A 341 -17.32 -8.60 -12.07
CA SER A 341 -17.52 -10.03 -11.77
C SER A 341 -16.88 -10.45 -10.44
N ASN A 342 -15.65 -10.00 -10.17
CA ASN A 342 -14.95 -10.31 -8.93
C ASN A 342 -15.56 -9.59 -7.72
N ALA A 343 -16.01 -8.34 -7.88
CA ALA A 343 -16.73 -7.63 -6.82
C ALA A 343 -18.10 -8.24 -6.53
N ALA A 344 -18.86 -8.64 -7.55
CA ALA A 344 -20.12 -9.36 -7.37
C ALA A 344 -19.89 -10.68 -6.63
N MET A 345 -18.78 -11.38 -6.90
CA MET A 345 -18.40 -12.57 -6.14
C MET A 345 -18.08 -12.26 -4.68
N GLU A 346 -17.22 -11.29 -4.40
CA GLU A 346 -16.88 -10.89 -3.02
C GLU A 346 -18.13 -10.37 -2.25
N ALA A 347 -19.16 -9.89 -2.96
CA ALA A 347 -20.47 -9.51 -2.44
C ALA A 347 -21.48 -10.68 -2.29
N GLY A 348 -21.13 -11.91 -2.69
CA GLY A 348 -22.03 -13.07 -2.65
C GLY A 348 -23.16 -13.06 -3.69
N ARG A 349 -23.02 -12.23 -4.75
CA ARG A 349 -23.96 -12.10 -5.86
C ARG A 349 -23.53 -13.00 -7.03
N ASP A 350 -23.54 -14.32 -6.81
CA ASP A 350 -23.02 -15.33 -7.73
C ASP A 350 -23.62 -15.26 -9.14
N ASP A 351 -24.93 -15.01 -9.27
CA ASP A 351 -25.61 -14.86 -10.57
C ASP A 351 -25.09 -13.65 -11.37
N ASP A 352 -24.87 -12.52 -10.70
CA ASP A 352 -24.30 -11.31 -11.32
C ASP A 352 -22.81 -11.52 -11.66
N ALA A 353 -22.07 -12.17 -10.76
CA ALA A 353 -20.67 -12.53 -11.00
C ALA A 353 -20.52 -13.38 -12.26
N MET A 354 -21.38 -14.39 -12.43
CA MET A 354 -21.49 -15.23 -13.61
C MET A 354 -21.95 -14.44 -14.84
N HIS A 355 -22.94 -13.55 -14.72
CA HIS A 355 -23.42 -12.70 -15.80
C HIS A 355 -22.31 -11.80 -16.36
N PHE A 356 -21.57 -11.10 -15.49
CA PHE A 356 -20.46 -10.24 -15.89
C PHE A 356 -19.29 -11.04 -16.49
N ALA A 357 -18.97 -12.23 -15.95
CA ALA A 357 -17.94 -13.09 -16.51
C ALA A 357 -18.28 -13.59 -17.93
N ARG A 358 -19.54 -13.99 -18.16
CA ARG A 358 -20.01 -14.39 -19.51
C ARG A 358 -19.93 -13.23 -20.50
N ARG A 359 -20.27 -12.00 -20.09
CA ARG A 359 -20.09 -10.80 -20.92
C ARG A 359 -18.62 -10.49 -21.21
N ALA A 360 -17.75 -10.61 -20.20
CA ALA A 360 -16.30 -10.40 -20.34
C ALA A 360 -15.69 -11.40 -21.35
N ALA A 361 -16.02 -12.69 -21.20
CA ALA A 361 -15.61 -13.75 -22.11
C ALA A 361 -16.15 -13.57 -23.54
N GLY A 362 -17.38 -13.10 -23.70
CA GLY A 362 -17.95 -12.75 -25.01
C GLY A 362 -17.10 -11.72 -25.75
N LEU A 363 -16.82 -10.58 -25.10
CA LEU A 363 -15.99 -9.52 -25.67
C LEU A 363 -14.52 -9.94 -25.83
N ALA A 364 -13.98 -10.75 -24.90
CA ALA A 364 -12.62 -11.27 -24.98
C ALA A 364 -12.37 -12.11 -26.24
N ARG A 365 -13.37 -12.84 -26.75
CA ARG A 365 -13.25 -13.65 -27.97
C ARG A 365 -13.05 -12.81 -29.24
N GLU A 366 -13.53 -11.58 -29.25
CA GLU A 366 -13.37 -10.62 -30.36
C GLU A 366 -11.97 -9.97 -30.40
N LEU A 367 -11.21 -10.06 -29.30
CA LEU A 367 -9.85 -9.53 -29.17
C LEU A 367 -8.79 -10.53 -29.69
N PRO A 368 -7.56 -10.08 -29.99
CA PRO A 368 -6.46 -10.97 -30.37
C PRO A 368 -6.22 -12.13 -29.38
N GLY A 369 -5.77 -13.29 -29.90
CA GLY A 369 -5.56 -14.51 -29.11
C GLY A 369 -4.64 -14.33 -27.91
N GLY A 370 -3.55 -13.57 -28.08
CA GLY A 370 -2.56 -13.26 -27.05
C GLY A 370 -2.82 -11.96 -26.26
N ASP A 371 -4.01 -11.36 -26.34
CA ASP A 371 -4.33 -10.20 -25.49
C ASP A 371 -4.51 -10.65 -24.04
N GLU A 372 -3.66 -10.13 -23.14
CA GLU A 372 -3.62 -10.51 -21.71
C GLU A 372 -4.99 -10.32 -21.02
N LYS A 373 -5.72 -9.25 -21.34
CA LYS A 373 -7.02 -8.95 -20.73
C LYS A 373 -8.11 -9.85 -21.29
N ALA A 374 -8.03 -10.23 -22.56
CA ALA A 374 -8.88 -11.24 -23.14
C ALA A 374 -8.70 -12.60 -22.44
N LEU A 375 -7.44 -13.05 -22.25
CA LEU A 375 -7.14 -14.29 -21.55
C LEU A 375 -7.63 -14.25 -20.09
N ARG A 376 -7.44 -13.13 -19.38
CA ARG A 376 -7.94 -12.96 -18.00
C ARG A 376 -9.48 -12.90 -17.93
N GLY A 377 -10.14 -12.37 -18.96
CA GLY A 377 -11.60 -12.39 -19.09
C GLY A 377 -12.16 -13.81 -19.29
N LEU A 378 -11.51 -14.63 -20.11
CA LEU A 378 -11.84 -16.07 -20.25
C LEU A 378 -11.57 -16.83 -18.94
N LEU A 379 -10.42 -16.61 -18.29
CA LEU A 379 -10.09 -17.27 -17.03
C LEU A 379 -11.10 -16.96 -15.93
N THR A 380 -11.59 -15.71 -15.87
CA THR A 380 -12.66 -15.31 -14.94
C THR A 380 -13.94 -16.12 -15.18
N LEU A 381 -14.30 -16.45 -16.43
CA LEU A 381 -15.43 -17.32 -16.72
C LEU A 381 -15.18 -18.78 -16.33
N SER A 382 -13.99 -19.33 -16.60
CA SER A 382 -13.61 -20.69 -16.16
C SER A 382 -13.75 -20.82 -14.65
N GLN A 383 -13.17 -19.87 -13.90
CA GLN A 383 -13.33 -19.73 -12.45
C GLN A 383 -14.82 -19.74 -12.07
N ARG A 384 -15.63 -18.79 -12.57
CA ARG A 384 -17.06 -18.73 -12.22
C ARG A 384 -17.84 -20.02 -12.53
N LEU A 385 -17.48 -20.77 -13.58
CA LEU A 385 -18.11 -22.05 -13.94
C LEU A 385 -17.73 -23.15 -12.94
N ASP A 386 -16.44 -23.37 -12.71
CA ASP A 386 -15.91 -24.36 -11.78
C ASP A 386 -16.52 -24.19 -10.39
N GLU A 387 -16.45 -22.95 -9.93
CA GLU A 387 -16.95 -22.50 -8.64
C GLU A 387 -18.49 -22.54 -8.52
N SER A 388 -19.22 -22.69 -9.64
CA SER A 388 -20.67 -22.96 -9.67
C SER A 388 -21.02 -24.45 -9.74
N GLY A 389 -20.04 -25.33 -9.53
CA GLY A 389 -20.21 -26.79 -9.61
C GLY A 389 -20.24 -27.32 -11.04
N GLN A 390 -19.60 -26.63 -11.99
CA GLN A 390 -19.50 -27.04 -13.40
C GLN A 390 -18.01 -27.17 -13.84
N PRO A 391 -17.22 -28.07 -13.22
CA PRO A 391 -15.79 -28.17 -13.46
C PRO A 391 -15.46 -28.57 -14.90
N GLU A 392 -16.27 -29.41 -15.57
CA GLU A 392 -16.06 -29.80 -16.97
C GLU A 392 -16.22 -28.59 -17.91
N ALA A 393 -17.23 -27.76 -17.69
CA ALA A 393 -17.42 -26.53 -18.47
C ALA A 393 -16.32 -25.50 -18.19
N ALA A 394 -15.69 -25.53 -17.01
CA ALA A 394 -14.52 -24.71 -16.71
C ALA A 394 -13.27 -25.18 -17.45
N LEU A 395 -13.09 -26.50 -17.60
CA LEU A 395 -12.02 -27.11 -18.40
C LEU A 395 -12.16 -26.77 -19.89
N ASP A 396 -13.38 -26.80 -20.45
CA ASP A 396 -13.64 -26.36 -21.84
C ASP A 396 -13.11 -24.93 -22.11
N ILE A 397 -13.27 -24.01 -21.16
CA ILE A 397 -12.77 -22.63 -21.26
C ILE A 397 -11.25 -22.55 -21.11
N LEU A 398 -10.63 -23.44 -20.32
CA LEU A 398 -9.17 -23.52 -20.19
C LEU A 398 -8.51 -24.06 -21.45
N ASP A 399 -9.16 -25.01 -22.13
CA ASP A 399 -8.72 -25.53 -23.43
C ASP A 399 -8.86 -24.46 -24.53
N GLU A 400 -9.88 -23.60 -24.46
CA GLU A 400 -9.99 -22.39 -25.29
C GLU A 400 -8.81 -21.42 -25.04
N ILE A 401 -8.49 -21.13 -23.77
CA ILE A 401 -7.35 -20.28 -23.37
C ILE A 401 -6.04 -20.85 -23.93
N GLU A 402 -5.77 -22.14 -23.72
CA GLU A 402 -4.55 -22.78 -24.19
C GLU A 402 -4.44 -22.79 -25.72
N THR A 403 -5.55 -22.99 -26.43
CA THR A 403 -5.59 -22.87 -27.90
C THR A 403 -5.23 -21.47 -28.38
N ARG A 404 -5.72 -20.41 -27.68
CA ARG A 404 -5.40 -19.00 -27.99
C ARG A 404 -3.94 -18.64 -27.66
N VAL A 405 -3.40 -19.18 -26.56
CA VAL A 405 -2.00 -19.03 -26.16
C VAL A 405 -1.06 -19.69 -27.18
N ASN A 406 -1.31 -20.97 -27.51
CA ASN A 406 -0.52 -21.74 -28.46
C ASN A 406 -0.52 -21.12 -29.88
N SER A 407 -1.66 -20.61 -30.34
CA SER A 407 -1.77 -19.96 -31.66
C SER A 407 -1.17 -18.55 -31.72
N SER A 408 -0.97 -17.87 -30.59
CA SER A 408 -0.33 -16.55 -30.52
C SER A 408 1.15 -16.59 -30.16
N GLY A 409 1.66 -17.73 -29.67
CA GLY A 409 3.01 -17.83 -29.10
C GLY A 409 3.16 -17.11 -27.76
N SER A 410 2.06 -16.83 -27.07
CA SER A 410 2.05 -16.25 -25.73
C SER A 410 2.42 -17.32 -24.69
N GLU A 411 2.63 -16.91 -23.43
CA GLU A 411 2.76 -17.84 -22.31
C GLU A 411 1.39 -18.07 -21.63
N LEU A 412 1.15 -19.29 -21.12
CA LEU A 412 -0.05 -19.61 -20.35
C LEU A 412 0.04 -18.97 -18.95
N PRO A 413 -0.95 -18.17 -18.51
CA PRO A 413 -0.99 -17.64 -17.15
C PRO A 413 -0.92 -18.75 -16.10
N VAL A 414 -0.14 -18.57 -15.04
CA VAL A 414 0.08 -19.62 -14.02
C VAL A 414 -1.21 -19.93 -13.23
N GLU A 415 -2.08 -18.93 -13.10
CA GLU A 415 -3.40 -19.03 -12.48
C GLU A 415 -4.33 -19.93 -13.30
N ALA A 416 -4.18 -19.97 -14.64
CA ALA A 416 -4.93 -20.89 -15.49
C ALA A 416 -4.46 -22.35 -15.29
N ALA A 417 -3.16 -22.57 -15.05
CA ALA A 417 -2.64 -23.90 -14.74
C ALA A 417 -3.11 -24.42 -13.37
N ILE A 418 -3.19 -23.56 -12.34
CA ILE A 418 -3.80 -23.91 -11.05
C ILE A 418 -5.29 -24.20 -11.22
N GLN A 419 -6.03 -23.30 -11.88
CA GLN A 419 -7.47 -23.46 -12.07
C GLN A 419 -7.79 -24.76 -12.82
N ARG A 420 -7.00 -25.13 -13.84
CA ARG A 420 -7.13 -26.44 -14.49
C ARG A 420 -6.98 -27.58 -13.50
N GLY A 421 -5.91 -27.62 -12.72
CA GLY A 421 -5.69 -28.72 -11.77
C GLY A 421 -6.78 -28.84 -10.71
N LEU A 422 -7.30 -27.71 -10.20
CA LEU A 422 -8.47 -27.69 -9.31
C LEU A 422 -9.73 -28.24 -9.99
N SER A 423 -10.05 -27.76 -11.20
CA SER A 423 -11.19 -28.24 -11.98
C SER A 423 -11.09 -29.71 -12.35
N GLN A 424 -9.88 -30.21 -12.65
CA GLN A 424 -9.61 -31.63 -12.86
C GLN A 424 -9.91 -32.46 -11.60
N VAL A 425 -9.41 -32.05 -10.43
CA VAL A 425 -9.71 -32.73 -9.16
C VAL A 425 -11.21 -32.70 -8.84
N ARG A 426 -11.88 -31.56 -9.04
CA ARG A 426 -13.34 -31.42 -8.85
C ARG A 426 -14.16 -32.27 -9.84
N ALA A 427 -13.65 -32.51 -11.05
CA ALA A 427 -14.20 -33.44 -12.04
C ALA A 427 -13.80 -34.92 -11.81
N GLY A 428 -13.10 -35.25 -10.72
CA GLY A 428 -12.67 -36.61 -10.40
C GLY A 428 -11.52 -37.15 -11.27
N GLN A 429 -10.65 -36.27 -11.76
CA GLN A 429 -9.46 -36.63 -12.54
C GLN A 429 -8.20 -36.61 -11.64
N ASP A 430 -7.64 -37.79 -11.35
CA ASP A 430 -6.51 -37.98 -10.42
C ASP A 430 -5.25 -37.15 -10.77
N GLU A 431 -5.04 -36.87 -12.06
CA GLU A 431 -3.91 -36.09 -12.58
C GLU A 431 -3.97 -34.58 -12.27
N GLY A 432 -5.09 -34.07 -11.76
CA GLY A 432 -5.26 -32.65 -11.47
C GLY A 432 -4.26 -32.12 -10.42
N TRP A 433 -3.95 -32.92 -9.40
CA TRP A 433 -2.92 -32.54 -8.41
C TRP A 433 -1.55 -32.33 -9.03
N GLU A 434 -1.15 -33.18 -9.98
CA GLU A 434 0.19 -33.07 -10.60
C GLU A 434 0.32 -31.78 -11.44
N HIS A 435 -0.78 -31.31 -12.03
CA HIS A 435 -0.84 -30.00 -12.69
C HIS A 435 -0.66 -28.86 -11.68
N VAL A 436 -1.37 -28.90 -10.55
CA VAL A 436 -1.21 -27.92 -9.47
C VAL A 436 0.21 -27.94 -8.88
N ALA A 437 0.79 -29.11 -8.63
CA ALA A 437 2.15 -29.25 -8.10
C ALA A 437 3.21 -28.64 -9.05
N ARG A 438 3.07 -28.84 -10.37
CA ARG A 438 3.93 -28.19 -11.38
C ARG A 438 3.76 -26.66 -11.38
N ALA A 439 2.54 -26.15 -11.25
CA ALA A 439 2.28 -24.72 -11.16
C ALA A 439 2.79 -24.11 -9.84
N ARG A 440 2.63 -24.82 -8.72
CA ARG A 440 3.13 -24.44 -7.39
C ARG A 440 4.63 -24.19 -7.43
N ALA A 441 5.44 -25.07 -8.02
CA ALA A 441 6.89 -24.87 -8.11
C ALA A 441 7.24 -23.51 -8.74
N ARG A 442 6.59 -23.16 -9.85
CA ARG A 442 6.78 -21.86 -10.53
C ARG A 442 6.39 -20.67 -9.65
N ILE A 443 5.30 -20.79 -8.89
CA ILE A 443 4.84 -19.75 -7.96
C ILE A 443 5.78 -19.63 -6.76
N VAL A 444 6.23 -20.74 -6.18
CA VAL A 444 7.17 -20.73 -5.05
C VAL A 444 8.50 -20.10 -5.46
N ASP A 445 9.05 -20.48 -6.63
CA ASP A 445 10.26 -19.86 -7.16
C ASP A 445 10.06 -18.36 -7.41
N ARG A 446 8.95 -17.95 -8.05
CA ARG A 446 8.65 -16.53 -8.28
C ARG A 446 8.39 -15.78 -6.98
N MET A 447 7.71 -16.36 -6.00
CA MET A 447 7.39 -15.73 -4.72
C MET A 447 8.63 -15.62 -3.82
N ILE A 448 9.55 -16.59 -3.84
CA ILE A 448 10.86 -16.46 -3.19
C ILE A 448 11.67 -15.35 -3.88
N LEU A 449 11.69 -15.32 -5.21
CA LEU A 449 12.29 -14.20 -5.95
C LEU A 449 11.63 -12.87 -5.60
N ASP A 450 10.32 -12.80 -5.43
CA ASP A 450 9.55 -11.57 -5.20
C ASP A 450 9.54 -11.08 -3.75
N ALA A 451 9.66 -11.98 -2.77
CA ALA A 451 9.86 -11.64 -1.37
C ALA A 451 11.31 -11.24 -1.07
N THR A 452 12.26 -11.78 -1.84
CA THR A 452 13.65 -11.33 -1.80
C THR A 452 13.89 -10.12 -2.70
N SER A 453 13.07 -9.93 -3.73
CA SER A 453 12.78 -8.63 -4.32
C SER A 453 11.89 -7.80 -3.35
N PHE A 454 11.70 -6.53 -3.67
CA PHE A 454 10.81 -5.52 -3.05
C PHE A 454 10.22 -4.77 -4.26
N GLU A 455 10.01 -5.46 -5.40
CA GLU A 455 9.38 -4.89 -6.59
C GLU A 455 8.04 -4.29 -6.18
N LEU A 456 7.73 -3.10 -6.68
CA LEU A 456 6.51 -2.40 -6.26
C LEU A 456 5.24 -3.13 -6.70
N ASP A 457 5.37 -4.03 -7.67
CA ASP A 457 4.33 -4.92 -8.17
C ASP A 457 4.43 -6.35 -7.56
N ALA A 458 5.50 -6.65 -6.80
CA ALA A 458 5.66 -7.87 -5.99
C ALA A 458 4.88 -7.74 -4.67
N ASP A 459 3.61 -7.40 -4.79
CA ASP A 459 2.67 -7.55 -3.70
C ASP A 459 2.44 -9.05 -3.48
N LEU A 460 2.98 -9.57 -2.39
CA LEU A 460 2.88 -10.99 -2.04
C LEU A 460 1.42 -11.40 -1.76
N GLU A 461 0.52 -10.43 -1.51
CA GLU A 461 -0.93 -10.65 -1.45
C GLU A 461 -1.49 -11.11 -2.81
N ASN A 462 -0.88 -10.77 -3.96
CA ASN A 462 -1.31 -11.25 -5.27
C ASN A 462 -1.19 -12.79 -5.40
N TYR A 463 -0.22 -13.41 -4.72
CA TYR A 463 -0.07 -14.86 -4.71
C TYR A 463 -1.06 -15.55 -3.76
N PHE A 464 -1.63 -14.84 -2.79
CA PHE A 464 -2.43 -15.40 -1.72
C PHE A 464 -3.61 -16.24 -2.24
N GLU A 465 -4.38 -15.72 -3.20
CA GLU A 465 -5.49 -16.47 -3.81
C GLU A 465 -5.03 -17.74 -4.53
N SER A 466 -3.95 -17.64 -5.29
CA SER A 466 -3.36 -18.78 -6.01
C SER A 466 -2.88 -19.86 -5.04
N ILE A 467 -2.35 -19.46 -3.88
CA ILE A 467 -1.91 -20.37 -2.82
C ILE A 467 -3.11 -20.99 -2.09
N LEU A 468 -4.20 -20.24 -1.84
CA LEU A 468 -5.42 -20.82 -1.28
C LEU A 468 -6.09 -21.83 -2.24
N LEU A 469 -6.05 -21.60 -3.55
CA LEU A 469 -6.50 -22.61 -4.53
C LEU A 469 -5.62 -23.87 -4.53
N ILE A 470 -4.30 -23.72 -4.31
CA ILE A 470 -3.38 -24.87 -4.11
C ILE A 470 -3.74 -25.63 -2.82
N ALA A 471 -3.97 -24.91 -1.70
CA ALA A 471 -4.38 -25.50 -0.42
C ALA A 471 -5.72 -26.23 -0.54
N GLU A 472 -6.71 -25.63 -1.20
CA GLU A 472 -8.01 -26.25 -1.46
C GLU A 472 -7.86 -27.53 -2.30
N THR A 473 -7.06 -27.50 -3.37
CA THR A 473 -6.81 -28.69 -4.19
C THR A 473 -6.14 -29.81 -3.37
N ALA A 474 -5.19 -29.46 -2.49
CA ALA A 474 -4.54 -30.42 -1.61
C ALA A 474 -5.51 -31.04 -0.60
N ILE A 475 -6.41 -30.25 0.00
CA ILE A 475 -7.45 -30.72 0.93
C ILE A 475 -8.44 -31.66 0.22
N ILE A 476 -8.92 -31.30 -0.97
CA ILE A 476 -9.84 -32.17 -1.74
C ILE A 476 -9.15 -33.46 -2.18
N SER A 477 -7.82 -33.43 -2.38
CA SER A 477 -7.00 -34.60 -2.74
C SER A 477 -6.50 -35.43 -1.54
N ASP A 478 -6.92 -35.12 -0.32
CA ASP A 478 -6.46 -35.75 0.95
C ASP A 478 -4.93 -35.70 1.16
N ARG A 479 -4.30 -34.56 0.84
CA ARG A 479 -2.85 -34.34 0.93
C ARG A 479 -2.48 -33.37 2.05
N ALA A 480 -2.40 -33.89 3.27
CA ALA A 480 -2.21 -33.08 4.48
C ALA A 480 -0.89 -32.28 4.51
N ASP A 481 0.24 -32.89 4.14
CA ASP A 481 1.54 -32.17 4.08
C ASP A 481 1.55 -31.09 2.99
N ASP A 482 0.95 -31.35 1.83
CA ASP A 482 0.86 -30.37 0.74
C ASP A 482 -0.06 -29.19 1.13
N ALA A 483 -1.15 -29.45 1.85
CA ALA A 483 -2.06 -28.43 2.38
C ALA A 483 -1.38 -27.59 3.49
N LEU A 484 -0.67 -28.23 4.43
CA LEU A 484 0.10 -27.54 5.48
C LEU A 484 1.14 -26.61 4.84
N ASN A 485 1.89 -27.11 3.86
CA ASN A 485 2.89 -26.32 3.14
C ASN A 485 2.26 -25.20 2.29
N ALA A 486 1.02 -25.34 1.82
CA ALA A 486 0.30 -24.24 1.18
C ALA A 486 -0.14 -23.16 2.19
N PHE A 487 -0.58 -23.55 3.40
CA PHE A 487 -0.84 -22.58 4.48
C PHE A 487 0.43 -21.89 4.98
N GLU A 488 1.56 -22.61 5.04
CA GLU A 488 2.87 -22.04 5.35
C GLU A 488 3.27 -21.01 4.29
N LEU A 489 3.12 -21.31 3.00
CA LEU A 489 3.34 -20.36 1.91
C LEU A 489 2.46 -19.11 1.99
N ALA A 490 1.16 -19.27 2.28
CA ALA A 490 0.21 -18.16 2.41
C ALA A 490 0.57 -17.24 3.59
N SER A 491 0.96 -17.84 4.72
CA SER A 491 1.36 -17.13 5.94
C SER A 491 2.74 -16.47 5.79
N TRP A 492 3.65 -17.12 5.07
CA TRP A 492 4.97 -16.60 4.73
C TRP A 492 4.87 -15.41 3.79
N GLY A 493 4.08 -15.47 2.70
CA GLY A 493 3.93 -14.35 1.77
C GLY A 493 3.58 -13.02 2.45
N VAL A 494 2.64 -13.05 3.40
CA VAL A 494 2.26 -11.85 4.18
C VAL A 494 3.39 -11.34 5.10
N ASN A 495 4.15 -12.24 5.74
CA ASN A 495 5.04 -11.89 6.85
C ASN A 495 6.56 -11.93 6.53
N ALA A 496 6.95 -12.51 5.39
CA ALA A 496 8.34 -12.80 5.04
C ALA A 496 9.23 -11.55 5.04
N ARG A 497 8.77 -10.49 4.37
CA ARG A 497 9.52 -9.23 4.24
C ARG A 497 9.77 -8.56 5.59
N ALA A 498 8.77 -8.55 6.47
CA ALA A 498 8.89 -8.00 7.82
C ALA A 498 9.90 -8.83 8.65
N ARG A 499 9.77 -10.16 8.66
CA ARG A 499 10.69 -11.08 9.35
C ARG A 499 12.12 -11.00 8.82
N GLN A 500 12.32 -10.87 7.51
CA GLN A 500 13.65 -10.74 6.90
C GLN A 500 14.31 -9.41 7.27
N LEU A 501 13.58 -8.29 7.16
CA LEU A 501 14.09 -6.97 7.55
C LEU A 501 14.40 -6.90 9.05
N ALA A 502 13.53 -7.43 9.89
CA ALA A 502 13.72 -7.57 11.33
C ALA A 502 15.03 -8.27 11.68
N ARG A 503 15.22 -9.51 11.18
CA ARG A 503 16.39 -10.32 11.54
C ARG A 503 17.69 -9.72 11.01
N LEU A 504 17.71 -9.19 9.78
CA LEU A 504 18.90 -8.50 9.25
C LEU A 504 19.26 -7.27 10.07
N ARG A 505 18.27 -6.51 10.57
CA ARG A 505 18.49 -5.35 11.45
C ARG A 505 18.96 -5.78 12.84
N HIS A 506 18.37 -6.81 13.43
CA HIS A 506 18.82 -7.37 14.71
C HIS A 506 20.29 -7.83 14.62
N SER A 507 20.64 -8.59 13.59
CA SER A 507 22.02 -8.98 13.30
C SER A 507 22.96 -7.78 13.09
N GLN A 508 22.48 -6.61 12.66
CA GLN A 508 23.30 -5.41 12.52
C GLN A 508 23.76 -4.85 13.88
N PHE A 509 22.94 -4.99 14.94
CA PHE A 509 23.30 -4.58 16.29
C PHE A 509 24.35 -5.51 16.91
N ASP A 510 24.18 -6.82 16.77
CA ASP A 510 25.14 -7.82 17.27
C ASP A 510 26.42 -7.89 16.43
N ARG A 511 26.32 -7.60 15.13
CA ARG A 511 27.40 -7.71 14.14
C ARG A 511 27.52 -6.45 13.27
N PRO A 512 28.04 -5.33 13.83
CA PRO A 512 28.26 -4.10 13.07
C PRO A 512 29.19 -4.28 11.85
N ASP A 513 30.02 -5.33 11.83
CA ASP A 513 30.86 -5.70 10.70
C ASP A 513 30.07 -6.08 9.43
N LEU A 514 28.80 -6.50 9.59
CA LEU A 514 27.92 -6.87 8.47
C LEU A 514 27.10 -5.71 7.90
N ALA A 515 27.14 -4.53 8.52
CA ALA A 515 26.28 -3.39 8.16
C ALA A 515 26.40 -2.97 6.68
N VAL A 516 27.61 -3.06 6.10
CA VAL A 516 27.85 -2.73 4.69
C VAL A 516 27.18 -3.73 3.74
N ASP A 517 27.22 -5.03 4.06
CA ASP A 517 26.64 -6.06 3.20
C ASP A 517 25.12 -6.16 3.39
N ILE A 518 24.62 -5.88 4.59
CA ILE A 518 23.18 -5.66 4.86
C ILE A 518 22.67 -4.46 4.04
N ASP A 519 23.40 -3.34 4.00
CA ASP A 519 22.97 -2.19 3.19
C ASP A 519 23.05 -2.48 1.69
N LYS A 520 24.11 -3.11 1.17
CA LYS A 520 24.17 -3.56 -0.23
C LYS A 520 22.99 -4.46 -0.60
N LEU A 521 22.66 -5.44 0.25
CA LEU A 521 21.51 -6.32 0.05
C LEU A 521 20.20 -5.52 0.03
N ARG A 522 20.03 -4.56 0.94
CA ARG A 522 18.83 -3.72 1.03
C ARG A 522 18.71 -2.76 -0.16
N SER A 523 19.71 -1.92 -0.39
CA SER A 523 19.72 -0.82 -1.36
C SER A 523 20.00 -1.29 -2.80
N GLY A 524 20.95 -2.20 -2.98
CA GLY A 524 21.30 -2.77 -4.29
C GLY A 524 20.12 -3.56 -4.86
N THR A 525 19.49 -4.40 -4.03
CA THR A 525 18.28 -5.08 -4.48
C THR A 525 17.14 -4.06 -4.68
N ALA A 526 16.98 -3.02 -3.83
CA ALA A 526 15.98 -1.94 -4.01
C ALA A 526 16.07 -1.30 -5.41
N ARG A 527 17.29 -1.11 -5.90
CA ARG A 527 17.56 -0.61 -7.26
C ARG A 527 17.29 -1.65 -8.34
N LEU A 528 17.66 -2.93 -8.16
CA LEU A 528 17.34 -4.01 -9.13
C LEU A 528 15.85 -4.04 -9.47
N ARG A 529 15.02 -3.97 -8.43
CA ARG A 529 13.56 -4.02 -8.50
C ARG A 529 12.96 -2.87 -9.31
N LEU A 530 13.58 -1.68 -9.23
CA LEU A 530 13.23 -0.53 -10.04
C LEU A 530 13.71 -0.70 -11.49
N LEU A 531 14.94 -1.15 -11.70
CA LEU A 531 15.51 -1.41 -13.03
C LEU A 531 14.74 -2.51 -13.80
N ALA A 532 14.22 -3.53 -13.12
CA ALA A 532 13.39 -4.57 -13.72
C ALA A 532 12.08 -3.99 -14.26
N ARG A 533 11.40 -3.12 -13.49
CA ARG A 533 10.20 -2.38 -13.91
C ARG A 533 10.49 -1.43 -15.07
N GLU A 534 11.60 -0.69 -15.00
CA GLU A 534 12.08 0.17 -16.09
C GLU A 534 12.34 -0.63 -17.37
N ARG A 535 13.05 -1.77 -17.28
CA ARG A 535 13.31 -2.70 -18.39
C ARG A 535 12.01 -3.24 -18.99
N ALA A 536 11.07 -3.72 -18.18
CA ALA A 536 9.78 -4.21 -18.65
C ALA A 536 8.97 -3.12 -19.38
N ALA A 537 8.97 -1.89 -18.84
CA ALA A 537 8.33 -0.75 -19.49
C ALA A 537 9.03 -0.34 -20.80
N MET A 538 10.37 -0.40 -20.87
CA MET A 538 11.13 -0.17 -22.10
C MET A 538 10.87 -1.24 -23.17
N LEU A 539 10.78 -2.52 -22.79
CA LEU A 539 10.42 -3.63 -23.69
C LEU A 539 9.02 -3.43 -24.27
N ALA A 540 8.03 -3.13 -23.42
CA ALA A 540 6.66 -2.80 -23.83
C ALA A 540 6.55 -1.53 -24.70
N ALA A 541 7.59 -0.69 -24.72
CA ALA A 541 7.73 0.48 -25.57
C ALA A 541 8.65 0.26 -26.79
N GLY A 542 9.19 -0.94 -27.00
CA GLY A 542 10.05 -1.29 -28.14
C GLY A 542 11.46 -0.67 -28.12
N ARG A 543 11.97 -0.25 -26.95
CA ARG A 543 13.18 0.58 -26.82
C ARG A 543 14.49 -0.20 -26.69
N SER A 544 14.74 -1.14 -27.60
CA SER A 544 15.83 -2.12 -27.51
C SER A 544 17.24 -1.52 -27.32
N GLU A 545 17.55 -0.36 -27.92
CA GLU A 545 18.88 0.26 -27.79
C GLU A 545 19.17 0.84 -26.39
N ALA A 546 18.15 1.35 -25.70
CA ALA A 546 18.30 1.93 -24.36
C ALA A 546 18.47 0.85 -23.27
N ILE A 547 17.87 -0.33 -23.50
CA ILE A 547 17.84 -1.45 -22.56
C ILE A 547 19.24 -1.96 -22.22
N GLY A 548 20.19 -1.94 -23.17
CA GLY A 548 21.54 -2.45 -22.94
C GLY A 548 22.36 -1.71 -21.86
N LYS A 549 21.95 -0.50 -21.43
CA LYS A 549 22.51 0.13 -20.22
C LYS A 549 21.89 -0.48 -18.96
N VAL A 550 20.56 -0.57 -18.92
CA VAL A 550 19.78 -1.11 -17.80
C VAL A 550 20.17 -2.57 -17.53
N GLU A 551 20.34 -3.39 -18.58
CA GLU A 551 20.76 -4.80 -18.43
C GLU A 551 22.18 -4.96 -17.88
N ARG A 552 23.10 -4.03 -18.15
CA ARG A 552 24.42 -4.01 -17.50
C ARG A 552 24.32 -3.59 -16.04
N GLU A 553 23.53 -2.56 -15.74
CA GLU A 553 23.31 -2.11 -14.35
C GLU A 553 22.66 -3.21 -13.50
N ILE A 554 21.70 -3.95 -14.07
CA ILE A 554 21.12 -5.17 -13.49
C ILE A 554 22.22 -6.22 -13.26
N ALA A 555 22.98 -6.62 -14.28
CA ALA A 555 24.01 -7.66 -14.13
C ALA A 555 25.17 -7.28 -13.18
N ASP A 556 25.43 -5.99 -12.98
CA ASP A 556 26.42 -5.49 -12.00
C ASP A 556 25.84 -5.53 -10.58
N LEU A 557 24.58 -5.11 -10.40
CA LEU A 557 23.88 -5.15 -9.12
C LEU A 557 23.55 -6.58 -8.68
N GLU A 558 23.12 -7.47 -9.57
CA GLU A 558 22.87 -8.90 -9.29
C GLU A 558 24.11 -9.55 -8.69
N ARG A 559 25.30 -9.25 -9.25
CA ARG A 559 26.58 -9.73 -8.70
C ARG A 559 26.88 -9.11 -7.34
N SER A 560 26.74 -7.78 -7.20
CA SER A 560 26.99 -7.11 -5.92
C SER A 560 26.03 -7.55 -4.81
N VAL A 561 24.80 -7.92 -5.15
CA VAL A 561 23.82 -8.49 -4.21
C VAL A 561 24.20 -9.92 -3.88
N ALA A 562 24.48 -10.78 -4.87
CA ALA A 562 24.90 -12.17 -4.65
C ALA A 562 26.18 -12.28 -3.79
N ASP A 563 27.15 -11.38 -3.98
CA ASP A 563 28.37 -11.31 -3.16
C ASP A 563 28.03 -10.95 -1.69
N ALA A 564 27.14 -9.98 -1.47
CA ALA A 564 26.66 -9.61 -0.13
C ALA A 564 25.86 -10.74 0.52
N GLU A 565 25.02 -11.45 -0.23
CA GLU A 565 24.29 -12.63 0.24
C GLU A 565 25.24 -13.77 0.63
N ALA A 566 26.30 -14.01 -0.13
CA ALA A 566 27.29 -15.03 0.18
C ALA A 566 28.09 -14.69 1.45
N ALA A 567 28.42 -13.41 1.65
CA ALA A 567 29.04 -12.92 2.88
C ALA A 567 28.11 -13.12 4.09
N LEU A 568 26.83 -12.72 3.96
CA LEU A 568 25.84 -12.85 5.02
C LEU A 568 25.53 -14.32 5.35
N ARG A 569 25.35 -15.19 4.36
CA ARG A 569 25.21 -16.65 4.55
C ARG A 569 26.40 -17.28 5.28
N THR A 570 27.60 -16.76 5.07
CA THR A 570 28.82 -17.24 5.76
C THR A 570 28.88 -16.73 7.21
N ALA A 571 28.36 -15.54 7.48
CA ALA A 571 28.43 -14.88 8.79
C ALA A 571 27.24 -15.18 9.72
N LEU A 572 26.10 -15.60 9.16
CA LEU A 572 24.81 -15.84 9.80
C LEU A 572 24.26 -17.20 9.33
N PRO A 573 24.49 -18.31 10.06
CA PRO A 573 24.05 -19.66 9.67
C PRO A 573 22.55 -19.78 9.39
N GLU A 574 21.74 -18.99 10.06
CA GLU A 574 20.29 -18.90 9.93
C GLU A 574 19.80 -18.09 8.70
N PHE A 575 20.66 -17.36 8.00
CA PHE A 575 20.30 -16.44 6.91
C PHE A 575 19.35 -17.06 5.86
N ASP A 576 19.65 -18.26 5.38
CA ASP A 576 18.82 -18.93 4.36
C ASP A 576 17.47 -19.42 4.90
N THR A 577 17.38 -19.81 6.19
CA THR A 577 16.12 -20.29 6.80
C THR A 577 15.08 -19.18 6.93
N THR A 578 15.49 -17.91 6.88
CA THR A 578 14.58 -16.75 6.92
C THR A 578 13.99 -16.39 5.55
N ARG A 579 14.65 -16.83 4.46
CA ARG A 579 14.39 -16.37 3.08
C ARG A 579 13.65 -17.38 2.21
N ARG A 580 13.29 -18.53 2.79
CA ARG A 580 12.41 -19.52 2.18
C ARG A 580 11.24 -19.79 3.11
N PRO A 581 10.05 -20.13 2.59
CA PRO A 581 9.00 -20.75 3.38
C PRO A 581 9.55 -22.02 4.02
N ALA A 582 9.09 -22.36 5.22
CA ALA A 582 9.45 -23.64 5.82
C ALA A 582 8.83 -24.78 4.99
N ASP A 583 9.57 -25.88 4.84
CA ASP A 583 9.06 -27.12 4.28
C ASP A 583 8.86 -28.08 5.45
N VAL A 584 7.60 -28.29 5.84
CA VAL A 584 7.23 -28.94 7.11
C VAL A 584 6.28 -30.08 6.84
N SER A 585 6.51 -31.22 7.48
CA SER A 585 5.54 -32.32 7.52
C SER A 585 4.64 -32.21 8.75
N ILE A 586 3.43 -32.76 8.62
CA ILE A 586 2.51 -33.02 9.71
C ILE A 586 3.21 -33.78 10.84
N GLU A 587 3.98 -34.82 10.52
CA GLU A 587 4.75 -35.61 11.49
C GLU A 587 5.72 -34.73 12.30
N THR A 588 6.40 -33.78 11.64
CA THR A 588 7.33 -32.84 12.30
C THR A 588 6.60 -31.90 13.26
N VAL A 589 5.42 -31.42 12.87
CA VAL A 589 4.55 -30.59 13.73
C VAL A 589 4.06 -31.41 14.92
N GLN A 590 3.44 -32.56 14.70
CA GLN A 590 2.92 -33.44 15.76
C GLN A 590 4.00 -33.85 16.77
N ALA A 591 5.23 -34.09 16.31
CA ALA A 591 6.34 -34.52 17.17
C ALA A 591 6.82 -33.46 18.18
N GLN A 592 6.49 -32.17 17.99
CA GLN A 592 6.80 -31.11 18.96
C GLN A 592 5.63 -30.76 19.90
N MET A 593 4.42 -31.25 19.62
CA MET A 593 3.21 -30.84 20.34
C MET A 593 3.00 -31.61 21.65
N GLY A 594 2.55 -30.88 22.68
CA GLY A 594 2.04 -31.44 23.93
C GLY A 594 0.69 -32.16 23.74
N PRO A 595 0.34 -33.11 24.63
CA PRO A 595 -0.93 -33.85 24.56
C PRO A 595 -2.17 -32.96 24.72
N ASP A 596 -2.00 -31.78 25.32
CA ASP A 596 -2.98 -30.71 25.52
C ASP A 596 -2.99 -29.65 24.39
N GLU A 597 -2.10 -29.75 23.41
CA GLU A 597 -1.92 -28.76 22.36
C GLU A 597 -2.63 -29.13 21.04
N ALA A 598 -3.10 -28.10 20.33
CA ALA A 598 -3.62 -28.19 18.97
C ALA A 598 -3.16 -27.00 18.12
N LEU A 599 -3.10 -27.20 16.80
CA LEU A 599 -2.97 -26.15 15.80
C LEU A 599 -4.27 -26.12 14.98
N LEU A 600 -4.95 -24.97 14.97
CA LEU A 600 -6.11 -24.69 14.14
C LEU A 600 -5.72 -23.67 13.06
N ILE A 601 -5.90 -24.04 11.80
CA ILE A 601 -5.76 -23.14 10.65
C ILE A 601 -7.16 -22.86 10.12
N ALA A 602 -7.52 -21.59 9.95
CA ALA A 602 -8.80 -21.16 9.39
C ALA A 602 -8.61 -19.99 8.42
N MET A 603 -8.64 -20.25 7.11
CA MET A 603 -8.34 -19.28 6.05
C MET A 603 -9.56 -18.99 5.15
N PRO A 604 -10.13 -17.77 5.21
CA PRO A 604 -11.20 -17.34 4.29
C PRO A 604 -10.68 -17.10 2.87
N ALA A 605 -11.03 -17.99 1.94
CA ALA A 605 -10.90 -17.76 0.51
C ALA A 605 -12.16 -17.02 -0.02
N LYS A 606 -12.15 -16.64 -1.31
CA LYS A 606 -13.29 -15.94 -1.95
C LYS A 606 -14.62 -16.70 -1.87
N ARG A 607 -14.56 -18.03 -1.83
CA ARG A 607 -15.75 -18.89 -1.88
C ARG A 607 -15.89 -19.91 -0.77
N GLY A 608 -14.77 -20.42 -0.26
CA GLY A 608 -14.78 -21.37 0.83
C GLY A 608 -13.95 -20.93 2.02
N LEU A 609 -14.25 -21.55 3.17
CA LEU A 609 -13.36 -21.53 4.32
C LEU A 609 -12.51 -22.80 4.26
N LEU A 610 -11.19 -22.62 4.32
CA LEU A 610 -10.23 -23.72 4.38
C LEU A 610 -9.81 -23.91 5.83
N LEU A 611 -10.01 -25.14 6.34
CA LEU A 611 -9.76 -25.53 7.73
C LEU A 611 -8.77 -26.68 7.78
N MET A 612 -7.88 -26.63 8.77
CA MET A 612 -7.07 -27.76 9.21
C MET A 612 -6.92 -27.72 10.73
N ALA A 613 -7.24 -28.82 11.40
CA ALA A 613 -6.86 -29.07 12.79
C ALA A 613 -5.76 -30.12 12.82
N VAL A 614 -4.64 -29.82 13.48
CA VAL A 614 -3.55 -30.75 13.79
C VAL A 614 -3.46 -30.91 15.30
N THR A 615 -3.37 -32.16 15.74
CA THR A 615 -3.15 -32.58 17.13
C THR A 615 -2.08 -33.68 17.14
N PRO A 616 -1.43 -34.00 18.27
CA PRO A 616 -0.47 -35.11 18.33
C PRO A 616 -1.02 -36.46 17.82
N GLU A 617 -2.33 -36.67 17.89
CA GLU A 617 -2.98 -37.94 17.54
C GLU A 617 -3.69 -37.94 16.18
N THR A 618 -4.17 -36.78 15.70
CA THR A 618 -5.04 -36.69 14.52
C THR A 618 -4.81 -35.43 13.68
N VAL A 619 -5.14 -35.53 12.39
CA VAL A 619 -5.31 -34.38 11.48
C VAL A 619 -6.68 -34.45 10.86
N VAL A 620 -7.36 -33.30 10.80
CA VAL A 620 -8.68 -33.13 10.18
C VAL A 620 -8.62 -31.93 9.25
N MET A 621 -9.07 -32.09 8.00
CA MET A 621 -9.09 -31.01 7.01
C MET A 621 -10.48 -30.83 6.41
N LYS A 622 -10.85 -29.58 6.12
CA LYS A 622 -12.07 -29.25 5.36
C LYS A 622 -11.83 -28.10 4.40
N ALA A 623 -12.36 -28.25 3.19
CA ALA A 623 -12.71 -27.15 2.31
C ALA A 623 -14.24 -27.18 2.18
N GLY A 624 -14.90 -26.04 2.38
CA GLY A 624 -16.36 -26.01 2.48
C GLY A 624 -16.96 -24.64 2.23
N LEU A 625 -18.30 -24.58 2.24
CA LEU A 625 -19.08 -23.35 2.05
C LEU A 625 -18.76 -22.30 3.12
N GLY A 626 -19.03 -21.03 2.80
CA GLY A 626 -18.86 -19.91 3.72
C GLY A 626 -17.51 -19.22 3.60
N GLY A 627 -17.09 -18.87 2.38
CA GLY A 627 -15.95 -17.96 2.18
C GLY A 627 -16.23 -16.53 2.64
N ARG A 628 -15.36 -15.59 2.21
CA ARG A 628 -15.43 -14.16 2.58
C ARG A 628 -16.81 -13.50 2.49
N PRO A 629 -17.66 -13.74 1.46
CA PRO A 629 -18.98 -13.12 1.38
C PRO A 629 -19.92 -13.50 2.52
N THR A 630 -19.69 -14.67 3.14
CA THR A 630 -20.42 -15.13 4.33
C THR A 630 -19.73 -14.67 5.62
N ILE A 631 -18.40 -14.78 5.68
CA ILE A 631 -17.63 -14.51 6.91
C ILE A 631 -17.56 -13.01 7.22
N ARG A 632 -17.25 -12.15 6.24
CA ARG A 632 -17.04 -10.72 6.49
C ARG A 632 -18.26 -10.06 7.15
N PRO A 633 -19.51 -10.22 6.66
CA PRO A 633 -20.67 -9.61 7.30
C PRO A 633 -20.99 -10.16 8.70
N LEU A 634 -20.69 -11.44 8.97
CA LEU A 634 -20.84 -12.05 10.30
C LEU A 634 -19.86 -11.41 11.30
N VAL A 635 -18.58 -11.33 10.90
CA VAL A 635 -17.53 -10.70 11.72
C VAL A 635 -17.82 -9.22 11.92
N GLU A 636 -18.20 -8.47 10.88
CA GLU A 636 -18.49 -7.04 10.96
C GLU A 636 -19.60 -6.73 11.98
N ARG A 637 -20.73 -7.44 11.95
CA ARG A 637 -21.82 -7.24 12.91
C ARG A 637 -21.42 -7.59 14.33
N LEU A 638 -20.74 -8.72 14.52
CA LEU A 638 -20.24 -9.13 15.83
C LEU A 638 -19.19 -8.15 16.38
N ARG A 639 -18.30 -7.67 15.51
CA ARG A 639 -17.23 -6.71 15.83
C ARG A 639 -17.79 -5.35 16.21
N LEU A 640 -18.84 -4.87 15.51
CA LEU A 640 -19.58 -3.64 15.87
C LEU A 640 -20.23 -3.74 17.24
N ALA A 641 -20.90 -4.86 17.56
CA ALA A 641 -21.52 -5.07 18.86
C ALA A 641 -20.49 -5.12 20.01
N LEU A 642 -19.33 -5.74 19.75
CA LEU A 642 -18.20 -5.76 20.69
C LEU A 642 -17.56 -4.38 20.89
N ASP A 643 -17.37 -3.60 19.81
CA ASP A 643 -16.81 -2.24 19.88
C ASP A 643 -17.71 -1.27 20.66
N ALA A 644 -19.03 -1.37 20.42
CA ALA A 644 -20.04 -0.55 21.06
C ALA A 644 -20.33 -0.94 22.52
N GLY A 645 -19.78 -2.07 23.01
CA GLY A 645 -20.04 -2.57 24.36
C GLY A 645 -21.49 -3.01 24.56
N GLU A 646 -22.13 -3.56 23.52
CA GLU A 646 -23.56 -3.86 23.52
C GLU A 646 -23.97 -4.81 24.67
N GLY A 647 -25.17 -4.56 25.20
CA GLY A 647 -25.78 -5.43 26.19
C GLY A 647 -26.27 -6.74 25.59
N ALA A 648 -26.50 -7.74 26.44
CA ALA A 648 -26.97 -9.06 26.03
C ALA A 648 -28.35 -9.05 25.34
N ASP A 649 -29.06 -7.93 25.31
CA ASP A 649 -30.31 -7.82 24.57
C ASP A 649 -30.16 -7.59 23.05
N THR A 650 -29.09 -6.91 22.64
CA THR A 650 -28.82 -6.55 21.23
C THR A 650 -27.69 -7.37 20.61
N PHE A 651 -26.80 -7.94 21.43
CA PHE A 651 -25.67 -8.77 20.98
C PHE A 651 -26.07 -9.88 19.97
N PRO A 652 -25.35 -10.02 18.84
CA PRO A 652 -25.74 -10.92 17.74
C PRO A 652 -25.33 -12.38 17.98
N PHE A 653 -26.00 -13.06 18.92
CA PHE A 653 -25.71 -14.45 19.28
C PHE A 653 -25.81 -15.43 18.10
N ASP A 654 -26.76 -15.22 17.20
CA ASP A 654 -26.95 -16.08 16.02
C ASP A 654 -25.77 -15.97 15.05
N ASP A 655 -25.19 -14.77 14.90
CA ASP A 655 -23.97 -14.57 14.09
C ASP A 655 -22.76 -15.23 14.75
N ALA A 656 -22.60 -15.07 16.07
CA ALA A 656 -21.51 -15.68 16.83
C ALA A 656 -21.56 -17.22 16.80
N LYS A 657 -22.75 -17.82 16.86
CA LYS A 657 -22.95 -19.28 16.69
C LYS A 657 -22.73 -19.73 15.25
N THR A 658 -23.21 -18.97 14.27
CA THR A 658 -23.02 -19.30 12.85
C THR A 658 -21.52 -19.28 12.51
N LEU A 659 -20.79 -18.29 13.02
CA LEU A 659 -19.35 -18.18 12.83
C LEU A 659 -18.59 -19.31 13.56
N HIS A 660 -18.99 -19.65 14.79
CA HIS A 660 -18.51 -20.85 15.50
C HIS A 660 -18.64 -22.10 14.64
N ASP A 661 -19.82 -22.37 14.06
CA ASP A 661 -20.06 -23.59 13.29
C ASP A 661 -19.30 -23.63 11.95
N LEU A 662 -18.99 -22.46 11.39
CA LEU A 662 -18.11 -22.35 10.22
C LEU A 662 -16.65 -22.67 10.57
N VAL A 663 -16.11 -22.15 11.68
CA VAL A 663 -14.69 -22.36 12.03
C VAL A 663 -14.42 -23.64 12.82
N LEU A 664 -15.44 -24.18 13.51
CA LEU A 664 -15.42 -25.42 14.28
C LEU A 664 -16.58 -26.36 13.86
N PRO A 665 -16.60 -26.87 12.62
CA PRO A 665 -17.51 -27.95 12.24
C PRO A 665 -17.26 -29.19 13.11
N ALA A 666 -18.26 -30.08 13.21
CA ALA A 666 -18.31 -31.13 14.24
C ALA A 666 -17.08 -32.04 14.33
N ASP A 667 -16.35 -32.26 13.24
CA ASP A 667 -15.13 -33.05 13.18
C ASP A 667 -13.87 -32.27 13.60
N ILE A 668 -13.77 -30.98 13.26
CA ILE A 668 -12.75 -30.08 13.78
C ILE A 668 -12.95 -29.87 15.30
N ALA A 669 -14.19 -29.64 15.74
CA ALA A 669 -14.54 -29.54 17.16
C ALA A 669 -14.24 -30.85 17.92
N ALA A 670 -14.45 -32.01 17.31
CA ALA A 670 -14.09 -33.30 17.90
C ALA A 670 -12.57 -33.50 18.02
N ALA A 671 -11.77 -32.97 17.09
CA ALA A 671 -10.31 -33.00 17.17
C ALA A 671 -9.75 -32.09 18.27
N LEU A 672 -10.35 -30.91 18.48
CA LEU A 672 -9.94 -29.98 19.55
C LEU A 672 -10.45 -30.37 20.96
N ASN A 673 -11.35 -31.34 21.06
CA ASN A 673 -11.93 -31.74 22.35
C ASN A 673 -10.85 -32.25 23.33
N GLY A 674 -10.75 -31.62 24.50
CA GLY A 674 -9.73 -31.93 25.50
C GLY A 674 -8.33 -31.36 25.21
N LYS A 675 -8.23 -30.40 24.27
CA LYS A 675 -7.00 -29.63 24.01
C LYS A 675 -7.10 -28.27 24.69
N ASP A 676 -6.35 -28.08 25.76
CA ASP A 676 -6.38 -26.84 26.54
C ASP A 676 -5.76 -25.65 25.79
N ARG A 677 -4.77 -25.89 24.92
CA ARG A 677 -4.01 -24.83 24.21
C ARG A 677 -4.13 -24.95 22.70
N VAL A 678 -4.65 -23.91 22.04
CA VAL A 678 -4.90 -23.89 20.60
C VAL A 678 -4.12 -22.76 19.94
N SER A 679 -3.11 -23.12 19.15
CA SER A 679 -2.42 -22.20 18.25
C SER A 679 -3.29 -21.92 17.02
N LEU A 680 -3.58 -20.66 16.71
CA LEU A 680 -4.47 -20.24 15.63
C LEU A 680 -3.68 -19.59 14.49
N VAL A 681 -3.84 -20.09 13.26
CA VAL A 681 -3.41 -19.40 12.04
C VAL A 681 -4.66 -18.95 11.28
N THR A 682 -4.79 -17.66 10.99
CA THR A 682 -5.96 -17.13 10.27
C THR A 682 -5.63 -15.85 9.48
N SER A 683 -6.58 -15.38 8.68
CA SER A 683 -6.45 -14.22 7.78
C SER A 683 -7.79 -13.51 7.55
N ASP A 684 -7.78 -12.43 6.78
CA ASP A 684 -8.98 -11.66 6.39
C ASP A 684 -9.79 -11.22 7.64
N ALA A 685 -11.13 -11.20 7.57
CA ALA A 685 -11.97 -10.80 8.68
C ALA A 685 -11.83 -11.70 9.93
N LEU A 686 -11.57 -13.01 9.80
CA LEU A 686 -11.36 -13.88 10.96
C LEU A 686 -10.18 -13.42 11.84
N SER A 687 -9.16 -12.79 11.25
CA SER A 687 -8.03 -12.21 12.01
C SER A 687 -8.41 -11.01 12.88
N ARG A 688 -9.66 -10.51 12.82
CA ARG A 688 -10.13 -9.32 13.57
C ARG A 688 -10.99 -9.66 14.77
N LEU A 689 -11.26 -10.96 14.96
CA LEU A 689 -12.13 -11.47 16.01
C LEU A 689 -11.36 -12.50 16.83
N PRO A 690 -11.28 -12.35 18.16
CA PRO A 690 -10.69 -13.35 19.01
C PRO A 690 -11.64 -14.54 19.12
N PHE A 691 -11.16 -15.73 18.77
CA PHE A 691 -11.98 -16.95 18.75
C PHE A 691 -12.56 -17.29 20.14
N SER A 692 -11.94 -16.80 21.23
CA SER A 692 -12.46 -16.89 22.60
C SER A 692 -13.86 -16.27 22.77
N ALA A 693 -14.25 -15.32 21.92
CA ALA A 693 -15.57 -14.66 21.89
C ALA A 693 -16.62 -15.37 21.00
N LEU A 694 -16.35 -16.58 20.51
CA LEU A 694 -17.34 -17.39 19.80
C LEU A 694 -18.16 -18.25 20.76
N LEU A 695 -19.37 -18.64 20.34
CA LEU A 695 -20.35 -19.36 21.16
C LEU A 695 -20.67 -20.74 20.61
N SER A 696 -20.54 -21.77 21.44
CA SER A 696 -20.89 -23.15 21.09
C SER A 696 -22.39 -23.44 21.12
N SER A 697 -23.22 -22.53 21.67
CA SER A 697 -24.68 -22.56 21.58
C SER A 697 -25.30 -21.17 21.68
N VAL A 698 -26.48 -20.97 21.07
CA VAL A 698 -27.26 -19.73 21.26
C VAL A 698 -27.99 -19.80 22.62
N PRO A 699 -27.81 -18.81 23.51
CA PRO A 699 -28.50 -18.79 24.80
C PRO A 699 -30.01 -18.58 24.65
N ASP A 700 -30.81 -19.15 25.55
CA ASP A 700 -32.24 -18.84 25.63
C ASP A 700 -32.42 -17.33 25.92
N ARG A 701 -33.44 -16.72 25.31
CA ARG A 701 -33.78 -15.30 25.50
C ARG A 701 -34.06 -14.95 26.97
N GLN A 702 -34.46 -15.92 27.79
CA GLN A 702 -34.67 -15.72 29.23
C GLN A 702 -33.38 -15.80 30.06
N VAL A 703 -32.27 -16.27 29.48
CA VAL A 703 -30.97 -16.51 30.13
C VAL A 703 -29.86 -15.74 29.37
N ARG A 704 -30.14 -14.47 29.08
CA ARG A 704 -29.19 -13.51 28.46
C ARG A 704 -28.21 -12.96 29.50
N ASP A 705 -27.52 -13.87 30.19
CA ASP A 705 -26.49 -13.60 31.18
C ASP A 705 -25.14 -14.04 30.62
N PHE A 706 -24.30 -13.08 30.22
CA PHE A 706 -23.04 -13.36 29.54
C PHE A 706 -22.11 -14.28 30.35
N GLY A 707 -22.13 -14.22 31.69
CA GLY A 707 -21.28 -15.04 32.55
C GLY A 707 -21.63 -16.53 32.48
N LYS A 708 -22.89 -16.87 32.16
CA LYS A 708 -23.39 -18.25 32.08
C LYS A 708 -23.33 -18.86 30.68
N MET A 709 -22.86 -18.12 29.68
CA MET A 709 -22.81 -18.59 28.29
C MET A 709 -21.59 -19.46 28.01
N ASP A 710 -21.76 -20.35 27.02
CA ASP A 710 -20.78 -21.33 26.59
C ASP A 710 -19.81 -20.74 25.55
N TRP A 711 -19.01 -19.78 26.01
CA TRP A 711 -17.95 -19.12 25.23
C TRP A 711 -16.74 -20.04 25.05
N LEU A 712 -16.09 -20.00 23.88
CA LEU A 712 -14.89 -20.82 23.63
C LEU A 712 -13.72 -20.55 24.60
N VAL A 713 -13.65 -19.37 25.23
CA VAL A 713 -12.69 -19.08 26.32
C VAL A 713 -12.78 -20.07 27.50
N ARG A 714 -13.94 -20.70 27.71
CA ARG A 714 -14.14 -21.71 28.75
C ARG A 714 -13.43 -23.03 28.44
N HIS A 715 -13.21 -23.32 27.15
CA HIS A 715 -12.68 -24.59 26.65
C HIS A 715 -11.23 -24.52 26.20
N HIS A 716 -10.78 -23.40 25.63
CA HIS A 716 -9.47 -23.30 24.97
C HIS A 716 -8.74 -21.99 25.26
N ALA A 717 -7.42 -22.09 25.46
CA ALA A 717 -6.48 -20.99 25.50
C ALA A 717 -5.93 -20.73 24.08
N PHE A 718 -6.35 -19.65 23.46
CA PHE A 718 -5.93 -19.29 22.10
C PHE A 718 -4.67 -18.42 22.10
N ALA A 719 -3.74 -18.73 21.20
CA ALA A 719 -2.66 -17.83 20.79
C ALA A 719 -2.60 -17.80 19.26
N THR A 720 -2.53 -16.62 18.65
CA THR A 720 -2.37 -16.52 17.19
C THR A 720 -0.89 -16.69 16.85
N VAL A 721 -0.60 -17.62 15.94
CA VAL A 721 0.74 -17.84 15.39
C VAL A 721 0.82 -17.34 13.95
N LEU A 722 1.92 -16.66 13.62
CA LEU A 722 2.08 -15.99 12.32
C LEU A 722 2.39 -16.94 11.15
N SER A 723 2.65 -18.22 11.41
CA SER A 723 2.76 -19.29 10.40
C SER A 723 2.56 -20.66 11.08
N PRO A 724 2.03 -21.69 10.38
CA PRO A 724 1.90 -23.06 10.91
C PRO A 724 3.20 -23.59 11.54
N SER A 725 4.34 -23.31 10.93
CA SER A 725 5.68 -23.69 11.42
C SER A 725 6.09 -23.13 12.78
N ALA A 726 5.51 -22.01 13.22
CA ALA A 726 5.91 -21.30 14.45
C ALA A 726 5.68 -22.13 15.73
N VAL A 727 4.75 -23.09 15.70
CA VAL A 727 4.48 -23.98 16.85
C VAL A 727 5.71 -24.80 17.26
N LEU A 728 6.64 -25.05 16.32
CA LEU A 728 7.91 -25.75 16.56
C LEU A 728 8.87 -24.96 17.49
N GLY A 729 8.70 -23.65 17.62
CA GLY A 729 9.52 -22.76 18.46
C GLY A 729 9.10 -22.69 19.93
N SER A 730 7.98 -23.31 20.30
CA SER A 730 7.34 -23.18 21.62
C SER A 730 8.01 -24.01 22.73
N GLN A 731 9.31 -23.82 22.97
CA GLN A 731 9.97 -24.26 24.19
C GLN A 731 9.16 -23.80 25.42
N ARG A 732 8.84 -24.75 26.32
CA ARG A 732 7.96 -24.58 27.48
C ARG A 732 8.16 -23.23 28.18
N ASP A 733 7.06 -22.49 28.37
CA ASP A 733 7.04 -21.21 29.08
C ASP A 733 7.61 -21.37 30.50
N GLY A 734 8.91 -21.06 30.63
CA GLY A 734 9.67 -21.19 31.86
C GLY A 734 9.73 -19.87 32.60
N GLY A 735 8.80 -19.67 33.55
CA GLY A 735 8.75 -18.45 34.36
C GLY A 735 10.06 -18.17 35.08
N ASN A 736 10.77 -17.12 34.66
CA ASN A 736 11.93 -16.58 35.35
C ASN A 736 11.61 -15.14 35.79
N ALA A 737 12.00 -14.76 37.00
CA ALA A 737 11.72 -13.45 37.58
C ALA A 737 12.70 -12.38 37.05
N GLY A 738 12.61 -12.10 35.74
CA GLY A 738 13.41 -11.10 35.05
C GLY A 738 13.02 -9.67 35.39
N ARG A 739 13.18 -8.77 34.42
CA ARG A 739 12.89 -7.34 34.56
C ARG A 739 11.50 -6.98 34.06
N PHE A 740 10.88 -5.99 34.69
CA PHE A 740 9.66 -5.34 34.21
C PHE A 740 9.98 -3.92 33.74
N LEU A 741 9.53 -3.55 32.54
CA LEU A 741 9.52 -2.19 32.04
C LEU A 741 8.08 -1.77 31.75
N GLY A 742 7.64 -0.67 32.35
CA GLY A 742 6.32 -0.10 32.13
C GLY A 742 6.41 1.34 31.63
N ILE A 743 5.61 1.67 30.62
CA ILE A 743 5.48 3.00 30.04
C ILE A 743 4.00 3.35 30.02
N GLY A 744 3.59 4.47 30.61
CA GLY A 744 2.19 4.90 30.63
C GLY A 744 2.02 6.38 30.95
N ASP A 745 0.77 6.85 30.86
CA ASP A 745 0.37 8.23 31.15
C ASP A 745 1.36 9.31 30.64
N PRO A 746 1.59 9.41 29.32
CA PRO A 746 2.49 10.41 28.75
C PRO A 746 2.02 11.84 29.08
N GLY A 747 2.97 12.76 29.24
CA GLY A 747 2.79 14.14 29.68
C GLY A 747 2.14 15.05 28.63
N ASN A 748 0.90 14.71 28.28
CA ASN A 748 0.04 15.43 27.35
C ASN A 748 -1.04 16.22 28.12
N SER A 749 -1.87 17.01 27.43
CA SER A 749 -2.82 17.94 28.04
C SER A 749 -3.85 17.29 29.00
N ASP A 750 -4.30 18.06 29.99
CA ASP A 750 -5.40 17.68 30.89
C ASP A 750 -6.80 17.87 30.27
N GLU A 751 -6.91 18.24 28.99
CA GLU A 751 -8.19 18.50 28.32
C GLU A 751 -8.78 17.22 27.70
N ALA A 752 -10.10 17.06 27.78
CA ALA A 752 -10.79 15.87 27.34
C ALA A 752 -10.79 15.72 25.80
N PHE A 753 -10.63 14.49 25.30
CA PHE A 753 -10.63 14.21 23.86
C PHE A 753 -12.01 14.50 23.22
N THR A 754 -12.08 15.54 22.39
CA THR A 754 -13.30 15.93 21.68
C THR A 754 -13.24 15.62 20.18
N GLY A 755 -14.38 15.74 19.51
CA GLY A 755 -14.42 15.69 18.04
C GLY A 755 -13.63 16.81 17.36
N GLU A 756 -13.49 17.96 18.03
CA GLU A 756 -12.67 19.09 17.56
C GLU A 756 -11.18 18.76 17.68
N THR A 757 -10.76 18.12 18.79
CA THR A 757 -9.39 17.60 18.97
C THR A 757 -9.00 16.64 17.83
N ARG A 758 -9.91 15.74 17.41
CA ARG A 758 -9.66 14.83 16.27
C ARG A 758 -9.52 15.58 14.94
N ALA A 759 -10.30 16.64 14.71
CA ALA A 759 -10.18 17.45 13.50
C ALA A 759 -8.87 18.26 13.46
N ALA A 760 -8.43 18.79 14.61
CA ALA A 760 -7.15 19.47 14.78
C ALA A 760 -5.95 18.54 14.50
N LEU A 761 -5.97 17.33 15.05
CA LEU A 761 -4.95 16.29 14.83
C LEU A 761 -4.92 15.82 13.35
N ALA A 762 -6.09 15.72 12.69
CA ALA A 762 -6.16 15.45 11.25
C ALA A 762 -5.64 16.62 10.38
N ALA A 763 -5.75 17.86 10.88
CA ALA A 763 -5.23 19.07 10.23
C ALA A 763 -3.72 19.32 10.50
N GLY A 764 -3.11 18.59 11.44
CA GLY A 764 -1.67 18.65 11.74
C GLY A 764 -1.28 19.55 12.93
N GLU A 765 -2.15 19.68 13.94
CA GLU A 765 -1.82 20.38 15.20
C GLU A 765 -1.03 19.50 16.21
N ASP A 766 -0.57 20.14 17.30
CA ASP A 766 0.42 19.62 18.28
C ASP A 766 -0.09 18.38 19.05
N LEU A 767 0.73 17.32 19.10
CA LEU A 767 0.52 16.07 19.84
C LEU A 767 0.23 16.29 21.33
N ARG A 768 0.73 17.38 21.91
CA ARG A 768 0.45 17.78 23.30
C ARG A 768 -1.03 18.03 23.59
N SER A 769 -1.86 18.20 22.55
CA SER A 769 -3.34 18.32 22.67
C SER A 769 -4.08 16.99 22.91
N LEU A 770 -3.38 15.86 22.94
CA LEU A 770 -3.96 14.60 23.40
C LEU A 770 -4.23 14.64 24.92
N PRO A 771 -5.25 13.93 25.42
CA PRO A 771 -5.49 13.83 26.86
C PRO A 771 -4.41 12.99 27.55
N SER A 772 -4.11 13.33 28.80
CA SER A 772 -3.43 12.42 29.75
C SER A 772 -4.25 11.13 29.97
N LEU A 773 -3.60 10.08 30.49
CA LEU A 773 -4.21 8.77 30.77
C LEU A 773 -3.99 8.38 32.24
N PRO A 774 -4.63 9.05 33.22
CA PRO A 774 -4.34 8.82 34.64
C PRO A 774 -4.61 7.38 35.12
N ALA A 775 -5.53 6.66 34.47
CA ALA A 775 -5.79 5.25 34.75
C ALA A 775 -4.62 4.34 34.34
N SER A 776 -3.91 4.67 33.25
CA SER A 776 -2.81 3.85 32.73
C SER A 776 -1.53 3.99 33.57
N ARG A 777 -1.37 5.10 34.29
CA ARG A 777 -0.38 5.25 35.37
C ARG A 777 -0.54 4.18 36.45
N GLU A 778 -1.78 3.91 36.85
CA GLU A 778 -2.10 2.94 37.90
C GLU A 778 -2.02 1.50 37.38
N GLU A 779 -2.47 1.24 36.15
CA GLU A 779 -2.26 -0.05 35.44
C GLU A 779 -0.78 -0.44 35.45
N VAL A 780 0.10 0.45 34.99
CA VAL A 780 1.54 0.19 34.91
C VAL A 780 2.16 -0.06 36.28
N ARG A 781 1.73 0.71 37.30
CA ARG A 781 2.20 0.54 38.69
C ARG A 781 1.79 -0.83 39.25
N LEU A 782 0.52 -1.20 39.10
CA LEU A 782 -0.04 -2.46 39.58
C LEU A 782 0.56 -3.67 38.86
N ALA A 783 0.67 -3.62 37.53
CA ALA A 783 1.31 -4.66 36.73
C ALA A 783 2.78 -4.88 37.17
N GLY A 784 3.52 -3.79 37.37
CA GLY A 784 4.88 -3.84 37.91
C GLY A 784 4.96 -4.46 39.30
N GLU A 785 3.99 -4.18 40.18
CA GLU A 785 3.92 -4.77 41.53
C GLU A 785 3.60 -6.26 41.53
N VAL A 786 2.63 -6.71 40.72
CA VAL A 786 2.23 -8.13 40.66
C VAL A 786 3.14 -9.00 39.81
N SER A 787 3.99 -8.42 38.95
CA SER A 787 4.94 -9.14 38.08
C SER A 787 5.91 -10.07 38.81
N GLY A 788 6.23 -9.78 40.08
CA GLY A 788 7.30 -10.47 40.80
C GLY A 788 8.72 -10.18 40.26
N ALA A 789 8.86 -9.23 39.31
CA ALA A 789 10.13 -8.88 38.69
C ALA A 789 11.18 -8.42 39.71
N SER A 790 12.43 -8.81 39.47
CA SER A 790 13.59 -8.50 40.32
C SER A 790 14.05 -7.05 40.18
N GLU A 791 13.79 -6.44 39.03
CA GLU A 791 13.96 -5.02 38.75
C GLU A 791 12.70 -4.49 38.04
N ARG A 792 12.26 -3.29 38.40
CA ARG A 792 11.04 -2.66 37.89
C ARG A 792 11.37 -1.23 37.47
N ILE A 793 11.19 -0.93 36.20
CA ILE A 793 11.39 0.40 35.63
C ILE A 793 10.03 0.90 35.18
N VAL A 794 9.65 2.11 35.60
CA VAL A 794 8.36 2.72 35.26
C VAL A 794 8.62 4.13 34.74
N LEU A 795 8.20 4.38 33.50
CA LEU A 795 8.28 5.67 32.83
C LEU A 795 6.85 6.25 32.73
N ILE A 796 6.60 7.36 33.41
CA ILE A 796 5.27 7.98 33.52
C ILE A 796 5.36 9.52 33.50
N GLY A 797 4.39 10.19 32.89
CA GLY A 797 4.40 11.64 32.69
C GLY A 797 5.63 12.10 31.92
N ASP A 798 6.32 13.13 32.43
CA ASP A 798 7.55 13.70 31.86
C ASP A 798 8.69 12.69 31.66
N ASP A 799 8.65 11.53 32.31
CA ASP A 799 9.64 10.46 32.18
C ASP A 799 9.36 9.50 31.00
N ALA A 800 8.15 9.52 30.42
CA ALA A 800 7.71 8.63 29.34
C ALA A 800 8.13 9.11 27.94
N THR A 801 9.38 9.54 27.74
CA THR A 801 9.89 10.02 26.44
C THR A 801 10.57 8.91 25.62
N GLU A 802 10.63 9.08 24.29
CA GLU A 802 11.37 8.14 23.44
C GLU A 802 12.86 8.11 23.77
N ALA A 803 13.48 9.27 24.06
CA ALA A 803 14.88 9.34 24.45
C ALA A 803 15.20 8.46 25.68
N ARG A 804 14.28 8.37 26.66
CA ARG A 804 14.45 7.50 27.83
C ARG A 804 14.20 6.04 27.52
N LEU A 805 13.26 5.73 26.62
CA LEU A 805 13.07 4.37 26.10
C LEU A 805 14.32 3.88 25.34
N ARG A 806 14.91 4.70 24.46
CA ARG A 806 16.14 4.39 23.72
C ARG A 806 17.38 4.19 24.63
N LEU A 807 17.40 4.75 25.84
CA LEU A 807 18.44 4.46 26.85
C LEU A 807 18.26 3.10 27.54
N LEU A 808 17.06 2.50 27.47
CA LEU A 808 16.71 1.22 28.08
C LEU A 808 16.66 0.05 27.08
N ALA A 809 16.83 0.37 25.80
CA ALA A 809 17.04 -0.56 24.69
C ALA A 809 18.25 -1.50 24.91
N GLY A 810 18.22 -2.69 24.30
CA GLY A 810 19.31 -3.67 24.43
C GLY A 810 19.42 -4.34 25.80
N THR A 811 18.40 -4.20 26.65
CA THR A 811 18.23 -4.96 27.90
C THR A 811 17.13 -6.00 27.72
N GLU A 812 17.30 -7.21 28.25
CA GLU A 812 16.25 -8.23 28.27
C GLU A 812 15.21 -7.96 29.37
N TYR A 813 13.93 -8.02 29.01
CA TYR A 813 12.79 -7.90 29.93
C TYR A 813 11.90 -9.14 29.90
N SER A 814 11.33 -9.53 31.03
CA SER A 814 10.26 -10.55 31.05
C SER A 814 8.94 -9.96 30.58
N VAL A 815 8.66 -8.69 30.93
CA VAL A 815 7.46 -7.97 30.50
C VAL A 815 7.84 -6.53 30.15
N VAL A 816 7.45 -6.09 28.96
CA VAL A 816 7.37 -4.66 28.61
C VAL A 816 5.89 -4.30 28.44
N LEU A 817 5.41 -3.29 29.16
CA LEU A 817 4.02 -2.81 29.09
C LEU A 817 3.98 -1.37 28.57
N PHE A 818 3.27 -1.14 27.47
CA PHE A 818 2.89 0.18 26.96
C PHE A 818 1.39 0.41 27.22
N ALA A 819 1.09 1.31 28.14
CA ALA A 819 -0.27 1.73 28.48
C ALA A 819 -0.46 3.20 28.04
N THR A 820 -0.50 3.40 26.73
CA THR A 820 -0.39 4.71 26.05
C THR A 820 -1.45 4.85 24.95
N HIS A 821 -1.57 6.01 24.31
CA HIS A 821 -2.38 6.09 23.09
C HIS A 821 -1.69 5.32 21.96
N GLY A 822 -2.46 4.45 21.30
CA GLY A 822 -2.09 3.87 20.01
C GLY A 822 -2.65 4.72 18.88
N LEU A 823 -1.91 4.82 17.79
CA LEU A 823 -2.27 5.58 16.60
C LEU A 823 -2.25 4.67 15.38
N MET A 824 -3.36 4.61 14.65
CA MET A 824 -3.45 3.90 13.38
C MET A 824 -2.95 4.77 12.21
N GLU A 825 -2.44 4.11 11.18
CA GLU A 825 -2.00 4.78 9.96
C GLU A 825 -3.16 5.62 9.37
N GLY A 826 -2.96 6.92 9.22
CA GLY A 826 -3.98 7.85 8.72
C GLY A 826 -4.81 8.60 9.77
N GLU A 827 -4.79 8.22 11.06
CA GLU A 827 -5.54 8.94 12.12
C GLU A 827 -4.99 10.35 12.41
N LEU A 828 -3.72 10.58 12.08
CA LEU A 828 -3.02 11.86 12.21
C LEU A 828 -2.60 12.38 10.82
N GLY A 829 -2.68 13.69 10.64
CA GLY A 829 -2.40 14.41 9.39
C GLY A 829 -0.95 14.34 8.89
N GLY A 830 -0.46 13.15 8.54
CA GLY A 830 0.95 12.92 8.19
C GLY A 830 1.53 11.59 8.67
N LEU A 831 0.81 10.84 9.52
CA LEU A 831 1.26 9.56 10.04
C LEU A 831 1.45 8.54 8.91
N ARG A 832 2.65 7.94 8.86
CA ARG A 832 3.14 7.10 7.75
C ARG A 832 3.06 5.60 8.03
N GLU A 833 2.88 5.26 9.29
CA GLU A 833 2.75 3.91 9.83
C GLU A 833 2.17 4.01 11.25
N PRO A 834 1.60 2.92 11.81
CA PRO A 834 1.10 2.91 13.18
C PRO A 834 2.16 3.32 14.22
N ALA A 835 1.73 3.93 15.32
CA ALA A 835 2.63 4.46 16.34
C ALA A 835 2.07 4.35 17.77
N LEU A 836 2.94 4.55 18.76
CA LEU A 836 2.57 4.74 20.16
C LEU A 836 2.94 6.16 20.59
N VAL A 837 2.05 6.83 21.34
CA VAL A 837 2.28 8.19 21.82
C VAL A 837 3.09 8.16 23.11
N LEU A 838 4.19 8.89 23.10
CA LEU A 838 5.08 9.15 24.23
C LEU A 838 5.11 10.66 24.54
N THR A 839 5.73 11.04 25.64
CA THR A 839 5.88 12.44 26.04
C THR A 839 6.88 13.16 25.12
N PRO A 840 6.51 14.26 24.44
CA PRO A 840 7.42 15.00 23.56
C PRO A 840 8.59 15.65 24.31
N GLY A 841 9.80 15.56 23.75
CA GLY A 841 11.02 16.08 24.36
C GLY A 841 11.01 17.60 24.63
N SER A 842 11.87 18.04 25.56
CA SER A 842 11.95 19.45 26.01
C SER A 842 12.68 20.41 25.06
N GLY A 843 12.80 20.05 23.78
CA GLY A 843 13.12 21.01 22.69
C GLY A 843 14.55 21.03 22.14
N THR A 844 15.39 20.03 22.43
CA THR A 844 16.75 19.94 21.84
C THR A 844 17.13 18.57 21.25
N GLY A 845 16.18 17.63 21.14
CA GLY A 845 16.44 16.22 20.79
C GLY A 845 16.70 15.90 19.31
N GLY A 846 16.36 16.81 18.39
CA GLY A 846 16.32 16.51 16.96
C GLY A 846 15.01 15.81 16.55
N ALA A 847 14.97 15.23 15.35
CA ALA A 847 13.76 14.62 14.77
C ALA A 847 13.49 13.18 15.25
N THR A 848 13.86 12.86 16.50
CA THR A 848 13.83 11.50 17.10
C THR A 848 13.52 11.55 18.60
N ASP A 849 12.74 12.54 19.04
CA ASP A 849 12.20 12.67 20.41
C ASP A 849 10.97 13.60 20.34
N ASP A 850 10.12 13.37 19.34
CA ASP A 850 8.95 14.19 19.02
C ASP A 850 7.67 13.72 19.73
N GLY A 851 7.71 12.54 20.36
CA GLY A 851 6.61 11.94 21.11
C GLY A 851 5.80 10.92 20.29
N VAL A 852 6.21 10.58 19.06
CA VAL A 852 5.52 9.59 18.22
C VAL A 852 6.45 8.41 17.93
N LEU A 853 6.36 7.37 18.75
CA LEU A 853 7.16 6.18 18.56
C LEU A 853 6.57 5.32 17.43
N HIS A 854 7.11 5.47 16.22
CA HIS A 854 6.61 4.82 15.02
C HIS A 854 6.95 3.33 14.93
N ALA A 855 6.14 2.53 14.23
CA ALA A 855 6.39 1.10 14.02
C ALA A 855 7.79 0.79 13.43
N GLY A 856 8.28 1.58 12.48
CA GLY A 856 9.62 1.44 11.92
C GLY A 856 10.74 1.71 12.93
N GLU A 857 10.51 2.62 13.88
CA GLU A 857 11.43 2.90 14.97
C GLU A 857 11.37 1.83 16.05
N ILE A 858 10.18 1.34 16.42
CA ILE A 858 10.01 0.21 17.34
C ILE A 858 10.81 -0.99 16.82
N ALA A 859 10.69 -1.31 15.52
CA ALA A 859 11.48 -2.36 14.87
C ALA A 859 13.00 -2.09 14.84
N GLU A 860 13.47 -0.89 15.18
CA GLU A 860 14.87 -0.50 15.32
C GLU A 860 15.31 -0.31 16.79
N LEU A 861 14.40 -0.41 17.78
CA LEU A 861 14.75 -0.20 19.19
C LEU A 861 15.58 -1.33 19.81
N GLY A 862 15.37 -2.59 19.42
CA GLY A 862 16.01 -3.71 20.11
C GLY A 862 15.46 -3.97 21.53
N LEU A 863 14.15 -3.77 21.73
CA LEU A 863 13.37 -4.23 22.89
C LEU A 863 13.26 -5.77 22.90
N SER A 864 14.31 -6.44 23.40
CA SER A 864 14.28 -7.88 23.66
C SER A 864 13.39 -8.18 24.86
N THR A 865 12.30 -8.92 24.65
CA THR A 865 11.39 -9.29 25.74
C THR A 865 10.59 -10.56 25.51
N GLN A 866 10.29 -11.31 26.58
CA GLN A 866 9.42 -12.48 26.53
C GLN A 866 7.98 -12.12 26.14
N ILE A 867 7.51 -10.92 26.53
CA ILE A 867 6.24 -10.37 26.05
C ILE A 867 6.21 -8.83 26.10
N ALA A 868 5.77 -8.23 24.99
CA ALA A 868 5.31 -6.85 24.92
C ALA A 868 3.79 -6.80 25.09
N ILE A 869 3.26 -5.94 25.97
CA ILE A 869 1.83 -5.73 26.19
C ILE A 869 1.48 -4.32 25.71
N LEU A 870 0.54 -4.22 24.77
CA LEU A 870 0.07 -2.96 24.19
C LEU A 870 -1.35 -2.67 24.71
N SER A 871 -1.42 -2.11 25.92
CA SER A 871 -2.66 -1.56 26.50
C SER A 871 -2.97 -0.20 25.88
N ALA A 872 -3.19 -0.24 24.57
CA ALA A 872 -3.37 0.90 23.68
C ALA A 872 -4.46 0.53 22.66
N CYS A 873 -5.34 1.47 22.35
CA CYS A 873 -6.55 1.21 21.56
C CYS A 873 -6.27 0.70 20.14
N ASN A 874 -7.04 -0.29 19.69
CA ASN A 874 -7.09 -0.78 18.29
C ASN A 874 -5.76 -1.29 17.72
N THR A 875 -4.81 -1.68 18.56
CA THR A 875 -3.44 -2.05 18.16
C THR A 875 -3.33 -3.35 17.35
N ALA A 876 -4.41 -4.14 17.26
CA ALA A 876 -4.53 -5.30 16.38
C ALA A 876 -4.82 -4.98 14.91
N ALA A 877 -5.39 -3.82 14.61
CA ALA A 877 -5.98 -3.58 13.30
C ALA A 877 -4.95 -3.66 12.16
N GLY A 878 -5.34 -4.31 11.07
CA GLY A 878 -4.57 -4.33 9.83
C GLY A 878 -4.68 -3.00 9.08
N ARG A 879 -3.81 -2.79 8.08
CA ARG A 879 -3.75 -1.54 7.29
C ARG A 879 -5.01 -1.18 6.49
N SER A 880 -5.91 -2.13 6.24
CA SER A 880 -7.12 -1.94 5.44
C SER A 880 -8.17 -3.00 5.78
N HIS A 881 -9.39 -2.91 5.25
CA HIS A 881 -10.43 -3.93 5.43
C HIS A 881 -10.11 -5.34 4.89
N ALA A 882 -9.14 -5.48 3.97
CA ALA A 882 -8.70 -6.77 3.44
C ALA A 882 -7.35 -7.23 4.00
N ALA A 883 -6.51 -6.32 4.52
CA ALA A 883 -5.23 -6.68 5.10
C ALA A 883 -5.42 -7.57 6.34
N PRO A 884 -4.56 -8.59 6.55
CA PRO A 884 -4.50 -9.33 7.80
C PRO A 884 -4.25 -8.40 8.98
N ALA A 885 -4.94 -8.67 10.09
CA ALA A 885 -4.60 -8.07 11.37
C ALA A 885 -3.14 -8.37 11.75
N TYR A 886 -2.62 -7.66 12.75
CA TYR A 886 -1.28 -7.90 13.32
C TYR A 886 -0.10 -7.52 12.40
N THR A 887 -0.35 -6.92 11.24
CA THR A 887 0.70 -6.54 10.26
C THR A 887 1.46 -5.25 10.61
N GLY A 888 0.95 -4.45 11.57
CA GLY A 888 1.53 -3.18 12.03
C GLY A 888 2.42 -3.32 13.29
N LEU A 889 1.98 -2.76 14.42
CA LEU A 889 2.76 -2.71 15.67
C LEU A 889 3.21 -4.09 16.16
N ALA A 890 2.38 -5.14 16.02
CA ALA A 890 2.77 -6.48 16.42
C ALA A 890 4.04 -6.96 15.68
N ASN A 891 4.06 -6.83 14.35
CA ASN A 891 5.26 -7.10 13.56
C ASN A 891 6.46 -6.22 13.95
N ALA A 892 6.24 -4.96 14.36
CA ALA A 892 7.31 -4.08 14.83
C ALA A 892 7.94 -4.53 16.16
N PHE A 893 7.12 -4.95 17.14
CA PHE A 893 7.62 -5.47 18.42
C PHE A 893 8.32 -6.82 18.25
N LEU A 894 7.74 -7.75 17.48
CA LEU A 894 8.40 -9.00 17.11
C LEU A 894 9.71 -8.74 16.36
N ALA A 895 9.74 -7.73 15.47
CA ALA A 895 10.96 -7.32 14.78
C ALA A 895 12.03 -6.73 15.71
N SER A 896 11.59 -6.08 16.78
CA SER A 896 12.44 -5.52 17.83
C SER A 896 13.06 -6.57 18.76
N GLY A 897 12.71 -7.85 18.60
CA GLY A 897 13.17 -8.95 19.46
C GLY A 897 12.21 -9.35 20.59
N SER A 898 10.94 -8.94 20.53
CA SER A 898 9.91 -9.51 21.41
C SER A 898 9.54 -10.93 20.95
N GLU A 899 9.45 -11.90 21.86
CA GLU A 899 8.94 -13.26 21.54
C GLU A 899 7.44 -13.25 21.27
N ARG A 900 6.70 -12.40 22.00
CA ARG A 900 5.24 -12.29 21.99
C ARG A 900 4.78 -10.86 22.06
N VAL A 901 3.57 -10.63 21.56
CA VAL A 901 2.87 -9.36 21.73
C VAL A 901 1.41 -9.63 22.15
N MET A 902 0.97 -9.04 23.25
CA MET A 902 -0.46 -8.93 23.60
C MET A 902 -0.97 -7.54 23.22
N LEU A 903 -2.12 -7.46 22.55
CA LEU A 903 -2.58 -6.24 21.90
C LEU A 903 -4.10 -6.23 21.69
N SER A 904 -4.71 -5.05 21.54
CA SER A 904 -6.16 -4.86 21.60
C SER A 904 -6.83 -4.86 20.22
N HIS A 905 -7.92 -5.62 20.09
CA HIS A 905 -8.77 -5.60 18.89
C HIS A 905 -9.67 -4.36 18.79
N TRP A 906 -10.09 -3.81 19.93
CA TRP A 906 -10.92 -2.60 20.04
C TRP A 906 -10.41 -1.63 21.09
N ARG A 907 -11.00 -0.43 21.11
CA ARG A 907 -10.93 0.44 22.27
C ARG A 907 -11.65 -0.21 23.44
N VAL A 908 -10.96 -0.36 24.57
CA VAL A 908 -11.49 -0.92 25.81
C VAL A 908 -11.78 0.22 26.79
N GLN A 909 -12.64 -0.01 27.78
CA GLN A 909 -12.74 0.87 28.95
C GLN A 909 -11.47 0.69 29.81
N ASP A 910 -10.82 1.79 30.19
CA ASP A 910 -9.50 1.81 30.85
C ASP A 910 -9.43 0.86 32.08
N GLU A 911 -10.49 0.83 32.89
CA GLU A 911 -10.63 -0.07 34.06
C GLU A 911 -10.53 -1.56 33.66
N ALA A 912 -11.19 -1.96 32.57
CA ALA A 912 -11.25 -3.33 32.10
C ALA A 912 -9.95 -3.77 31.40
N ALA A 913 -9.28 -2.85 30.68
CA ALA A 913 -7.94 -3.11 30.15
C ALA A 913 -6.93 -3.32 31.29
N SER A 914 -6.95 -2.43 32.30
CA SER A 914 -6.11 -2.53 33.49
C SER A 914 -6.34 -3.83 34.26
N GLN A 915 -7.59 -4.21 34.52
CA GLN A 915 -7.93 -5.47 35.19
C GLN A 915 -7.36 -6.68 34.43
N LEU A 916 -7.52 -6.72 33.11
CA LEU A 916 -7.04 -7.82 32.28
C LEU A 916 -5.51 -7.87 32.25
N THR A 917 -4.82 -6.74 32.05
CA THR A 917 -3.34 -6.64 32.06
C THR A 917 -2.76 -7.06 33.42
N VAL A 918 -3.31 -6.56 34.52
CA VAL A 918 -2.79 -6.84 35.87
C VAL A 918 -3.00 -8.31 36.25
N GLU A 919 -4.19 -8.87 35.99
CA GLU A 919 -4.43 -10.29 36.25
C GLU A 919 -3.57 -11.18 35.33
N PHE A 920 -3.40 -10.82 34.06
CA PHE A 920 -2.52 -11.52 33.11
C PHE A 920 -1.07 -11.60 33.63
N VAL A 921 -0.47 -10.46 33.98
CA VAL A 921 0.91 -10.39 34.50
C VAL A 921 1.07 -11.17 35.81
N LYS A 922 0.04 -11.17 36.66
CA LYS A 922 -0.02 -11.99 37.88
C LYS A 922 -0.07 -13.49 37.55
N ARG A 923 -0.80 -13.93 36.52
CA ARG A 923 -0.82 -15.35 36.08
C ARG A 923 0.51 -15.79 35.47
N LEU A 924 1.20 -14.92 34.73
CA LEU A 924 2.56 -15.18 34.27
C LEU A 924 3.53 -15.40 35.44
N ARG A 925 3.49 -14.54 36.48
CA ARG A 925 4.27 -14.73 37.71
C ARG A 925 3.97 -16.08 38.37
N ASP A 926 2.71 -16.49 38.39
CA ASP A 926 2.27 -17.75 38.99
C ASP A 926 2.64 -18.99 38.14
N GLY A 927 3.33 -18.80 37.01
CA GLY A 927 3.91 -19.87 36.18
C GLY A 927 2.98 -20.43 35.12
N HIS A 928 1.87 -19.76 34.82
CA HIS A 928 0.99 -20.14 33.71
C HIS A 928 1.62 -19.77 32.36
N ALA A 929 1.46 -20.65 31.37
CA ALA A 929 1.83 -20.37 29.98
C ALA A 929 1.03 -19.16 29.44
N HIS A 930 1.60 -18.38 28.51
CA HIS A 930 1.04 -17.08 28.12
C HIS A 930 -0.41 -17.16 27.62
N ALA A 931 -0.75 -18.15 26.79
CA ALA A 931 -2.12 -18.32 26.32
C ALA A 931 -3.11 -18.61 27.47
N GLU A 932 -2.70 -19.46 28.43
CA GLU A 932 -3.53 -19.81 29.60
C GLU A 932 -3.58 -18.67 30.63
N ALA A 933 -2.50 -17.90 30.77
CA ALA A 933 -2.49 -16.70 31.59
C ALA A 933 -3.51 -15.67 31.08
N LEU A 934 -3.63 -15.49 29.75
CA LEU A 934 -4.65 -14.63 29.15
C LEU A 934 -6.04 -15.23 29.36
N ARG A 935 -6.24 -16.52 29.07
CA ARG A 935 -7.53 -17.19 29.29
C ARG A 935 -8.01 -17.09 30.73
N LEU A 936 -7.14 -17.29 31.72
CA LEU A 936 -7.45 -17.18 33.14
C LEU A 936 -7.75 -15.73 33.56
N ALA A 937 -7.09 -14.73 32.97
CA ALA A 937 -7.47 -13.33 33.17
C ALA A 937 -8.87 -13.04 32.60
N GLN A 938 -9.16 -13.52 31.39
CA GLN A 938 -10.48 -13.39 30.76
C GLN A 938 -11.59 -14.08 31.56
N LEU A 939 -11.35 -15.31 32.02
CA LEU A 939 -12.27 -16.05 32.88
C LEU A 939 -12.49 -15.36 34.22
N SER A 940 -11.45 -14.76 34.82
CA SER A 940 -11.61 -14.03 36.09
C SER A 940 -12.57 -12.85 35.99
N MET A 941 -12.65 -12.19 34.82
CA MET A 941 -13.62 -11.13 34.54
C MET A 941 -15.00 -11.71 34.20
N LEU A 942 -15.05 -12.79 33.43
CA LEU A 942 -16.30 -13.48 33.04
C LEU A 942 -17.06 -14.07 34.24
N GLU A 943 -16.34 -14.44 35.30
CA GLU A 943 -16.86 -15.11 36.49
C GLU A 943 -16.94 -14.18 37.73
N ASP A 944 -16.65 -12.88 37.57
CA ASP A 944 -16.75 -11.89 38.65
C ASP A 944 -18.21 -11.55 38.95
N GLU A 945 -18.77 -12.16 40.00
CA GLU A 945 -20.13 -11.86 40.47
C GLU A 945 -20.28 -10.46 41.11
N THR A 946 -19.20 -9.68 41.27
CA THR A 946 -19.21 -8.37 41.92
C THR A 946 -19.38 -7.19 40.96
N ASP A 947 -18.99 -7.32 39.70
CA ASP A 947 -19.31 -6.37 38.61
C ASP A 947 -20.14 -7.07 37.53
N SER A 948 -21.46 -6.87 37.52
CA SER A 948 -22.33 -7.47 36.51
C SER A 948 -22.05 -7.01 35.06
N GLY A 949 -21.22 -5.98 34.87
CA GLY A 949 -20.73 -5.55 33.56
C GLY A 949 -19.46 -6.29 33.09
N SER A 950 -18.65 -6.87 33.99
CA SER A 950 -17.35 -7.48 33.64
C SER A 950 -17.49 -8.65 32.68
N ALA A 951 -18.58 -9.40 32.80
CA ALA A 951 -18.90 -10.56 31.97
C ALA A 951 -19.20 -10.21 30.49
N ASN A 952 -19.38 -8.93 30.15
CA ASN A 952 -19.58 -8.53 28.75
C ASN A 952 -18.31 -8.85 27.92
N PRO A 953 -18.42 -9.61 26.80
CA PRO A 953 -17.28 -9.94 25.95
C PRO A 953 -16.55 -8.71 25.39
N ALA A 954 -17.20 -7.56 25.28
CA ALA A 954 -16.55 -6.29 24.95
C ALA A 954 -15.46 -5.86 25.96
N ARG A 955 -15.46 -6.38 27.19
CA ARG A 955 -14.43 -6.10 28.19
C ARG A 955 -13.33 -7.15 28.20
N TRP A 956 -13.67 -8.42 28.40
CA TRP A 956 -12.66 -9.47 28.57
C TRP A 956 -12.07 -9.99 27.26
N ALA A 957 -12.84 -10.04 26.16
CA ALA A 957 -12.35 -10.57 24.89
C ALA A 957 -11.51 -9.57 24.08
N SER A 958 -11.21 -8.38 24.62
CA SER A 958 -10.60 -7.30 23.85
C SER A 958 -9.14 -7.52 23.43
N MET A 959 -8.39 -8.34 24.17
CA MET A 959 -6.98 -8.62 23.91
C MET A 959 -6.78 -9.95 23.18
N VAL A 960 -5.80 -9.97 22.29
CA VAL A 960 -5.28 -11.18 21.64
C VAL A 960 -3.79 -11.31 21.87
N LEU A 961 -3.32 -12.55 21.99
CA LEU A 961 -1.91 -12.91 22.10
C LEU A 961 -1.37 -13.37 20.75
N ILE A 962 -0.30 -12.72 20.28
CA ILE A 962 0.47 -13.13 19.11
C ILE A 962 1.77 -13.79 19.59
N ASP A 963 2.04 -15.00 19.12
CA ASP A 963 3.29 -15.73 19.36
C ASP A 963 4.15 -15.70 18.08
N GLY A 964 5.39 -15.20 18.20
CA GLY A 964 6.30 -14.96 17.09
C GLY A 964 7.57 -15.82 17.10
N ARG A 965 7.64 -16.82 17.98
CA ARG A 965 8.78 -17.76 18.08
C ARG A 965 8.93 -18.68 16.85
#